data_AF-A0A9W9YU96-F1
#
_entry.id   AF-A0A9W9YU96-F1
#
_cell.length_a   1.000
_cell.length_b   1.000
_cell.length_c   1.000
_cell.angle_alpha   90.00
_cell.angle_beta   90.00
_cell.angle_gamma   90.00
#
_symmetry.space_group_name_H-M   'P 1'
#
loop_
_entity.id
_entity.type
_entity.pdbx_description
1 polymer ?
#
loop_
_entity_poly.entity_id
_entity_poly.type
_entity_poly.pdbx_seq_one_letter_code
_entity_poly.pdbx_strand_id
1 'polypeptide(L)'
;MDFEQDDDSGTFTLRIKSRSDEHEGTQKKTFTKWINAQLAKAGSGQQIKDLFEDLKDGTKLLLLLEVLCGKRIRSERGRTRVHFMTNVDNALRILEENNVRPVNISNDDIVDGNPKLTLGLMWYIISHFQLQLLLKNLMLDSDAETPEQKLLAWCRQSVRGYDGVEVKNFTTSWRDGLAFNALIHRYRPHLFDYSDQLDKPPVDCCETLSPLQSNVVRDRPDKKSILMYVSNLYNKLAPGVTHMTVQRNGTSSSRKVEKSEHTHTVSKRTISSTYHTEHTVKHVKKGYDEREPVRYVTTTSTTVKEPPIQHSAITTVVERTQESERPDSMVSETSSVRDSVNSFKEWEDYNSALQDVLNWLSQAERTLESQENISDDVDAVKKQFHGHEDFMMELTSHQSDVGAVLEFGNQLISEGLVNEKEENEIREQMISLNDRWEALRMAAMDRQTKLHVQLMDLQQKQINALADWLTLAEQRINSSESIGSDLDAVKRQVENHKFFQEDLEKQQHQVNSLTHMVVVVDDSSNESATADLEEQLAVLGERWSNVCKWTEQRWTMLQDVLKSWQEYRDEERRLSKWLAEKESQIEDIKHIDLGDSDVVKKALKMFMNMEQEMEAQQATFGTFNLAAEKVAENLEENSPGVTDIQEKMEEFNDRWNKITTEVSSRIAQLEGIELKLQHFHADLIDKTQWMSDTETLLKSPAFNLEDENISSDKVAQQSELVESLDNARRQRKTSVTAVQKKGEELIEHCRNQGNIPVSLEQSLSNFSDRWNSVGTLIDDRRHKALLARRRRDVQDLIVTLEAVVKDVERVTSKFSPEVPENEYEMKSQLELCKVKLEELSTNEVSLIKVRELSRNLSKEDRHTPHLQSGVKRLDDRWSKVQAALEDRQKQLTAALESGPPKQFLSTMDAVLLKIKSMESQLGSEFLITDTASLEEQLQKYKQLQENMTEQQRNIDYLNSTGDKFVKSLPRQRSEQLRCKLSDLNDKWRDINLHAEKRQNQVGKAVNQTRQFTEEIRGLFKWMTDASDFLKDQEPSAGDPETLEAQLDQSEALQGDVTKLQRKLDSLNETGTYMISKAAPAFADKLKNELDELNGRWDELVRVAMRVKDNLVASLEKYQKLSHDMKEISHWIMQVERSIADDEGDITSGGITKEKMDHYKELQQDISKRAPVVVRINTTPIK
;
A
#
# COMPACT_ATOMS: atom_id res chain seq x y z
N MET A 1 38.18 -61.65 -31.50
CA MET A 1 39.35 -60.82 -31.20
C MET A 1 38.79 -59.53 -30.63
N ASP A 2 38.63 -59.41 -29.31
CA ASP A 2 39.17 -60.31 -28.27
C ASP A 2 38.14 -60.76 -27.22
N PHE A 3 38.53 -61.77 -26.45
CA PHE A 3 37.76 -62.30 -25.32
C PHE A 3 38.44 -61.81 -24.04
N GLU A 4 37.77 -60.95 -23.28
CA GLU A 4 38.09 -60.76 -21.86
C GLU A 4 37.20 -61.70 -21.03
N GLN A 5 37.76 -62.29 -19.97
CA GLN A 5 37.04 -63.17 -19.05
C GLN A 5 36.61 -62.38 -17.81
N ASP A 6 35.34 -62.49 -17.41
CA ASP A 6 34.84 -61.95 -16.16
C ASP A 6 35.48 -62.63 -14.93
N ASP A 7 36.39 -61.95 -14.23
CA ASP A 7 36.70 -62.25 -12.82
C ASP A 7 35.77 -61.45 -11.89
N ASP A 8 34.52 -61.90 -11.76
CA ASP A 8 33.58 -61.35 -10.80
C ASP A 8 33.82 -61.85 -9.35
N SER A 9 34.95 -62.52 -9.09
CA SER A 9 35.31 -63.03 -7.75
C SER A 9 36.18 -62.04 -6.97
N GLY A 10 37.18 -61.45 -7.62
CA GLY A 10 38.01 -60.39 -7.05
C GLY A 10 37.23 -59.09 -6.79
N THR A 11 36.37 -58.70 -7.73
CA THR A 11 35.50 -57.50 -7.61
C THR A 11 34.55 -57.59 -6.41
N PHE A 12 33.93 -58.75 -6.20
CA PHE A 12 32.97 -58.98 -5.13
C PHE A 12 33.63 -59.00 -3.74
N THR A 13 34.79 -59.66 -3.62
CA THR A 13 35.56 -59.69 -2.37
C THR A 13 36.17 -58.33 -2.02
N LEU A 14 36.68 -57.57 -3.00
CA LEU A 14 37.15 -56.20 -2.79
C LEU A 14 36.01 -55.26 -2.39
N ARG A 15 34.82 -55.36 -3.01
CA ARG A 15 33.61 -54.61 -2.59
C ARG A 15 33.15 -54.98 -1.19
N ILE A 16 33.28 -56.24 -0.76
CA ILE A 16 32.96 -56.64 0.62
C ILE A 16 33.99 -56.08 1.60
N LYS A 17 35.28 -56.07 1.22
CA LYS A 17 36.35 -55.55 2.07
C LYS A 17 36.23 -54.03 2.29
N SER A 18 36.11 -53.22 1.22
CA SER A 18 35.90 -51.76 1.38
C SER A 18 34.67 -51.46 2.24
N ARG A 19 33.56 -52.19 2.02
CA ARG A 19 32.34 -52.03 2.83
C ARG A 19 32.56 -52.38 4.30
N SER A 20 33.36 -53.40 4.63
CA SER A 20 33.74 -53.71 6.03
C SER A 20 34.48 -52.52 6.63
N ASP A 21 35.54 -52.08 5.96
CA ASP A 21 36.46 -51.05 6.44
C ASP A 21 35.74 -49.67 6.58
N GLU A 22 34.81 -49.35 5.67
CA GLU A 22 33.91 -48.19 5.73
C GLU A 22 32.92 -48.25 6.91
N HIS A 23 32.37 -49.43 7.22
CA HIS A 23 31.48 -49.62 8.38
C HIS A 23 32.27 -49.52 9.69
N GLU A 24 33.49 -50.05 9.74
CA GLU A 24 34.38 -49.98 10.89
C GLU A 24 34.84 -48.55 11.16
N GLY A 25 35.22 -47.78 10.13
CA GLY A 25 35.52 -46.35 10.25
C GLY A 25 34.30 -45.52 10.69
N THR A 26 33.09 -45.91 10.27
CA THR A 26 31.81 -45.29 10.71
C THR A 26 31.53 -45.56 12.19
N GLN A 27 31.66 -46.83 12.62
CA GLN A 27 31.45 -47.24 13.99
C GLN A 27 32.51 -46.65 14.93
N LYS A 28 33.79 -46.63 14.53
CA LYS A 28 34.89 -45.94 15.25
C LYS A 28 34.53 -44.49 15.58
N LYS A 29 34.20 -43.68 14.56
CA LYS A 29 33.80 -42.26 14.75
C LYS A 29 32.60 -42.10 15.68
N THR A 30 31.61 -42.98 15.58
CA THR A 30 30.38 -42.93 16.40
C THR A 30 30.64 -43.35 17.85
N PHE A 31 31.44 -44.41 18.06
CA PHE A 31 31.74 -44.96 19.38
C PHE A 31 32.70 -44.06 20.16
N THR A 32 33.72 -43.47 19.53
CA THR A 32 34.60 -42.46 20.17
C THR A 32 33.80 -41.25 20.65
N LYS A 33 32.90 -40.70 19.81
CA LYS A 33 32.00 -39.60 20.22
C LYS A 33 31.15 -40.00 21.44
N TRP A 34 30.66 -41.24 21.50
CA TRP A 34 29.88 -41.74 22.62
C TRP A 34 30.69 -41.85 23.91
N ILE A 35 31.88 -42.47 23.89
CA ILE A 35 32.71 -42.65 25.09
C ILE A 35 33.08 -41.28 25.68
N ASN A 36 33.55 -40.36 24.84
CA ASN A 36 33.89 -39.00 25.27
C ASN A 36 32.69 -38.26 25.89
N ALA A 37 31.47 -38.52 25.41
CA ALA A 37 30.24 -37.97 25.98
C ALA A 37 29.79 -38.62 27.30
N GLN A 38 30.31 -39.81 27.66
CA GLN A 38 30.14 -40.38 29.01
C GLN A 38 31.23 -39.88 29.96
N LEU A 39 32.51 -39.92 29.54
CA LEU A 39 33.64 -39.43 30.33
C LEU A 39 33.49 -37.95 30.72
N ALA A 40 32.98 -37.11 29.81
CA ALA A 40 32.70 -35.70 30.11
C ALA A 40 31.69 -35.50 31.25
N LYS A 41 30.71 -36.40 31.44
CA LYS A 41 29.73 -36.31 32.55
C LYS A 41 30.36 -36.59 33.91
N ALA A 42 31.46 -37.33 33.95
CA ALA A 42 32.19 -37.66 35.16
C ALA A 42 33.22 -36.59 35.56
N GLY A 43 33.37 -35.52 34.78
CA GLY A 43 34.37 -34.48 35.01
C GLY A 43 35.81 -34.93 34.72
N SER A 44 36.03 -36.13 34.19
CA SER A 44 37.37 -36.58 33.77
C SER A 44 37.76 -35.86 32.48
N GLY A 45 38.75 -34.97 32.55
CA GLY A 45 39.35 -34.30 31.37
C GLY A 45 40.12 -35.23 30.43
N GLN A 46 40.01 -36.55 30.58
CA GLN A 46 40.58 -37.54 29.68
C GLN A 46 39.62 -37.80 28.53
N GLN A 47 40.14 -37.75 27.30
CA GLN A 47 39.41 -38.07 26.08
C GLN A 47 40.13 -39.19 25.31
N ILE A 48 39.35 -39.89 24.49
CA ILE A 48 39.81 -40.79 23.43
C ILE A 48 39.92 -39.97 22.14
N LYS A 49 41.10 -39.99 21.53
CA LYS A 49 41.39 -39.49 20.18
C LYS A 49 41.26 -40.63 19.17
N ASP A 50 41.89 -41.78 19.44
CA ASP A 50 41.79 -42.98 18.61
C ASP A 50 41.34 -44.19 19.43
N LEU A 51 40.18 -44.75 19.07
CA LEU A 51 39.55 -45.87 19.77
C LEU A 51 40.42 -47.12 19.89
N PHE A 52 41.34 -47.37 18.94
CA PHE A 52 42.10 -48.62 18.87
C PHE A 52 43.45 -48.53 19.57
N GLU A 53 43.98 -47.32 19.78
CA GLU A 53 45.20 -47.08 20.55
C GLU A 53 44.89 -46.72 22.00
N ASP A 54 43.94 -45.81 22.23
CA ASP A 54 43.60 -45.27 23.57
C ASP A 54 42.94 -46.29 24.51
N LEU A 55 42.55 -47.47 24.02
CA LEU A 55 41.97 -48.56 24.84
C LEU A 55 42.96 -49.68 25.16
N LYS A 56 44.14 -49.73 24.50
CA LYS A 56 45.12 -50.83 24.66
C LYS A 56 45.60 -51.00 26.10
N ASP A 57 45.79 -49.90 26.82
CA ASP A 57 46.28 -49.93 28.21
C ASP A 57 45.22 -50.35 29.26
N GLY A 58 43.97 -50.53 28.81
CA GLY A 58 42.80 -50.85 29.63
C GLY A 58 42.36 -49.75 30.61
N THR A 59 43.14 -48.68 30.82
CA THR A 59 42.88 -47.66 31.86
C THR A 59 41.64 -46.83 31.52
N LYS A 60 41.51 -46.39 30.26
CA LYS A 60 40.33 -45.64 29.80
C LYS A 60 39.08 -46.52 29.70
N LEU A 61 39.26 -47.83 29.48
CA LEU A 61 38.18 -48.83 29.50
C LEU A 61 37.64 -49.01 30.93
N LEU A 62 38.53 -49.21 31.91
CA LEU A 62 38.16 -49.26 33.34
C LEU A 62 37.51 -47.95 33.80
N LEU A 63 38.02 -46.79 33.38
CA LEU A 63 37.43 -45.49 33.70
C LEU A 63 36.00 -45.35 33.13
N LEU A 64 35.78 -45.79 31.90
CA LEU A 64 34.44 -45.82 31.29
C LEU A 64 33.48 -46.73 32.09
N LEU A 65 33.93 -47.92 32.50
CA LEU A 65 33.12 -48.83 33.31
C LEU A 65 32.83 -48.27 34.71
N GLU A 66 33.76 -47.52 35.31
CA GLU A 66 33.55 -46.81 36.58
C GLU A 66 32.40 -45.79 36.46
N VAL A 67 32.36 -45.04 35.35
CA VAL A 67 31.29 -44.08 35.05
C VAL A 67 29.95 -44.76 34.77
N LEU A 68 29.94 -45.86 34.02
CA LEU A 68 28.71 -46.58 33.65
C LEU A 68 28.11 -47.40 34.82
N CYS A 69 28.96 -47.98 35.67
CA CYS A 69 28.55 -48.80 36.81
C CYS A 69 28.38 -48.01 38.12
N GLY A 70 28.85 -46.75 38.18
CA GLY A 70 28.78 -45.91 39.39
C GLY A 70 29.65 -46.40 40.55
N LYS A 71 30.65 -47.24 40.29
CA LYS A 71 31.55 -47.86 41.28
C LYS A 71 32.99 -47.47 40.97
N ARG A 72 33.79 -47.09 41.99
CA ARG A 72 35.22 -46.84 41.80
C ARG A 72 35.96 -48.14 41.43
N ILE A 73 36.75 -48.11 40.36
CA ILE A 73 37.54 -49.24 39.86
C ILE A 73 39.03 -48.86 39.96
N ARG A 74 39.86 -49.80 40.41
CA ARG A 74 41.32 -49.59 40.46
C ARG A 74 41.95 -50.07 39.15
N SER A 75 42.73 -49.22 38.49
CA SER A 75 43.64 -49.59 37.41
C SER A 75 45.04 -49.88 37.97
N GLU A 76 45.68 -50.90 37.42
CA GLU A 76 47.10 -51.17 37.63
C GLU A 76 47.97 -50.13 36.88
N ARG A 77 49.13 -49.78 37.46
CA ARG A 77 50.00 -48.70 36.96
C ARG A 77 51.30 -49.27 36.39
N GLY A 78 51.40 -49.31 35.07
CA GLY A 78 52.63 -49.69 34.36
C GLY A 78 52.62 -49.24 32.90
N ARG A 79 53.70 -49.55 32.17
CA ARG A 79 53.86 -49.29 30.73
C ARG A 79 54.18 -50.55 29.90
N THR A 80 54.22 -51.72 30.53
CA THR A 80 54.50 -53.01 29.85
C THR A 80 53.20 -53.74 29.55
N ARG A 81 53.19 -54.55 28.48
CA ARG A 81 51.99 -55.27 27.98
C ARG A 81 51.26 -56.08 29.07
N VAL A 82 51.98 -56.63 30.05
CA VAL A 82 51.39 -57.40 31.16
C VAL A 82 50.39 -56.55 31.98
N HIS A 83 50.76 -55.32 32.37
CA HIS A 83 49.86 -54.44 33.12
C HIS A 83 48.62 -54.02 32.30
N PHE A 84 48.79 -53.93 30.98
CA PHE A 84 47.69 -53.65 30.04
C PHE A 84 46.72 -54.83 29.97
N MET A 85 47.23 -56.06 29.90
CA MET A 85 46.41 -57.27 30.01
C MET A 85 45.64 -57.30 31.33
N THR A 86 46.28 -57.06 32.49
CA THR A 86 45.57 -57.02 33.79
C THR A 86 44.42 -56.01 33.79
N ASN A 87 44.63 -54.82 33.23
CA ASN A 87 43.61 -53.78 33.17
C ASN A 87 42.44 -54.17 32.26
N VAL A 88 42.70 -54.75 31.08
CA VAL A 88 41.65 -55.22 30.16
C VAL A 88 40.92 -56.43 30.75
N ASP A 89 41.62 -57.38 31.35
CA ASP A 89 41.04 -58.58 31.98
C ASP A 89 40.08 -58.20 33.11
N ASN A 90 40.50 -57.26 33.97
CA ASN A 90 39.65 -56.70 35.02
C ASN A 90 38.42 -55.99 34.44
N ALA A 91 38.53 -55.35 33.27
CA ALA A 91 37.40 -54.72 32.58
C ALA A 91 36.42 -55.75 32.01
N LEU A 92 36.91 -56.84 31.40
CA LEU A 92 36.10 -57.96 30.92
C LEU A 92 35.37 -58.67 32.07
N ARG A 93 36.06 -58.92 33.18
CA ARG A 93 35.48 -59.51 34.40
C ARG A 93 34.37 -58.64 34.99
N ILE A 94 34.57 -57.31 35.04
CA ILE A 94 33.55 -56.35 35.49
C ILE A 94 32.36 -56.29 34.52
N LEU A 95 32.55 -56.55 33.23
CA LEU A 95 31.45 -56.70 32.28
C LEU A 95 30.64 -57.98 32.54
N GLU A 96 31.29 -59.12 32.78
CA GLU A 96 30.59 -60.36 33.16
C GLU A 96 29.80 -60.20 34.48
N GLU A 97 30.36 -59.52 35.49
CA GLU A 97 29.66 -59.17 36.75
C GLU A 97 28.38 -58.34 36.51
N ASN A 98 28.30 -57.61 35.39
CA ASN A 98 27.12 -56.84 34.99
C ASN A 98 26.24 -57.55 33.94
N ASN A 99 26.42 -58.87 33.74
CA ASN A 99 25.71 -59.71 32.75
C ASN A 99 26.05 -59.38 31.28
N VAL A 100 27.18 -58.73 31.01
CA VAL A 100 27.70 -58.51 29.65
C VAL A 100 28.78 -59.55 29.38
N ARG A 101 28.45 -60.60 28.62
CA ARG A 101 29.40 -61.63 28.22
C ARG A 101 29.85 -61.42 26.76
N PRO A 102 31.01 -60.79 26.50
CA PRO A 102 31.56 -60.68 25.16
C PRO A 102 32.03 -62.06 24.69
N VAL A 103 31.34 -62.64 23.70
CA VAL A 103 31.70 -63.95 23.15
C VAL A 103 32.83 -63.77 22.13
N ASN A 104 33.88 -64.59 22.24
CA ASN A 104 35.07 -64.59 21.37
C ASN A 104 35.84 -63.26 21.37
N ILE A 105 36.13 -62.71 22.56
CA ILE A 105 37.05 -61.57 22.76
C ILE A 105 37.95 -61.89 23.96
N SER A 106 39.26 -61.99 23.75
CA SER A 106 40.29 -62.12 24.80
C SER A 106 40.73 -60.74 25.32
N ASN A 107 41.54 -60.74 26.38
CA ASN A 107 42.21 -59.52 26.83
C ASN A 107 43.33 -59.11 25.84
N ASP A 108 44.08 -60.06 25.26
CA ASP A 108 45.08 -59.84 24.21
C ASP A 108 44.54 -59.06 23.00
N ASP A 109 43.34 -59.40 22.52
CA ASP A 109 42.72 -58.79 21.33
C ASP A 109 42.57 -57.27 21.46
N ILE A 110 42.36 -56.77 22.67
CA ILE A 110 42.19 -55.34 22.95
C ILE A 110 43.55 -54.68 23.21
N VAL A 111 44.48 -55.37 23.86
CA VAL A 111 45.83 -54.87 24.14
C VAL A 111 46.65 -54.71 22.86
N ASP A 112 46.51 -55.62 21.89
CA ASP A 112 47.12 -55.49 20.56
C ASP A 112 46.31 -54.57 19.62
N GLY A 113 45.11 -54.15 20.03
CA GLY A 113 44.29 -53.16 19.34
C GLY A 113 43.50 -53.66 18.13
N ASN A 114 43.06 -54.92 18.13
CA ASN A 114 42.28 -55.52 17.04
C ASN A 114 41.01 -54.68 16.77
N PRO A 115 40.88 -54.02 15.60
CA PRO A 115 39.77 -53.09 15.33
C PRO A 115 38.40 -53.75 15.46
N LYS A 116 38.25 -54.97 14.94
CA LYS A 116 36.97 -55.69 14.86
C LYS A 116 36.49 -56.13 16.23
N LEU A 117 37.41 -56.65 17.05
CA LEU A 117 37.09 -57.11 18.40
C LEU A 117 36.96 -55.95 19.39
N THR A 118 37.71 -54.85 19.20
CA THR A 118 37.54 -53.60 19.96
C THR A 118 36.16 -52.95 19.68
N LEU A 119 35.74 -52.86 18.41
CA LEU A 119 34.36 -52.46 18.06
C LEU A 119 33.31 -53.46 18.56
N GLY A 120 33.63 -54.76 18.58
CA GLY A 120 32.79 -55.80 19.18
C GLY A 120 32.52 -55.53 20.67
N LEU A 121 33.59 -55.39 21.46
CA LEU A 121 33.52 -55.12 22.90
C LEU A 121 32.79 -53.81 23.20
N MET A 122 33.13 -52.74 22.48
CA MET A 122 32.44 -51.45 22.62
C MET A 122 30.95 -51.53 22.27
N TRP A 123 30.57 -52.33 21.27
CA TRP A 123 29.16 -52.57 20.98
C TRP A 123 28.45 -53.34 22.10
N TYR A 124 29.09 -54.35 22.73
CA TYR A 124 28.52 -55.04 23.89
C TYR A 124 28.25 -54.06 25.05
N ILE A 125 29.22 -53.19 25.36
CA ILE A 125 29.08 -52.15 26.41
C ILE A 125 27.89 -51.22 26.09
N ILE A 126 27.84 -50.65 24.88
CA ILE A 126 26.80 -49.69 24.49
C ILE A 126 25.42 -50.38 24.42
N SER A 127 25.35 -51.60 23.89
CA SER A 127 24.11 -52.35 23.78
C SER A 127 23.51 -52.72 25.15
N HIS A 128 24.34 -52.97 26.16
CA HIS A 128 23.84 -53.20 27.52
C HIS A 128 23.52 -51.90 28.25
N PHE A 129 24.53 -51.04 28.46
CA PHE A 129 24.41 -49.86 29.32
C PHE A 129 23.58 -48.72 28.71
N GLN A 130 23.43 -48.65 27.38
CA GLN A 130 22.50 -47.73 26.74
C GLN A 130 21.21 -48.42 26.26
N LEU A 131 21.27 -49.45 25.41
CA LEU A 131 20.02 -49.97 24.80
C LEU A 131 19.17 -50.78 25.78
N GLN A 132 19.76 -51.76 26.47
CA GLN A 132 19.03 -52.68 27.35
C GLN A 132 18.52 -51.99 28.63
N LEU A 133 19.31 -51.08 29.21
CA LEU A 133 18.92 -50.32 30.41
C LEU A 133 17.88 -49.22 30.14
N LEU A 134 17.99 -48.47 29.04
CA LEU A 134 17.04 -47.40 28.66
C LEU A 134 15.64 -47.94 28.33
N LEU A 135 15.57 -49.12 27.71
CA LEU A 135 14.33 -49.71 27.20
C LEU A 135 13.69 -50.69 28.20
N LYS A 136 14.29 -50.87 29.39
CA LYS A 136 13.78 -51.71 30.48
C LYS A 136 12.40 -51.26 31.00
N ASN A 137 12.08 -49.97 30.86
CA ASN A 137 10.80 -49.38 31.30
C ASN A 137 9.71 -49.40 30.21
N LEU A 138 9.98 -49.89 28.99
CA LEU A 138 8.95 -50.09 27.98
C LEU A 138 8.22 -51.42 28.22
N MET A 139 7.17 -51.34 29.04
CA MET A 139 6.13 -52.36 29.13
C MET A 139 5.25 -52.32 27.87
N LEU A 140 5.62 -53.19 26.93
CA LEU A 140 4.72 -53.83 25.99
C LEU A 140 4.73 -55.32 26.37
N ASP A 141 3.56 -55.93 26.46
CA ASP A 141 3.38 -57.27 27.06
C ASP A 141 3.92 -58.40 26.16
N SER A 142 5.22 -58.66 26.25
CA SER A 142 5.89 -59.83 25.70
C SER A 142 7.28 -60.01 26.34
N ASP A 143 7.51 -61.15 26.99
CA ASP A 143 8.82 -61.54 27.55
C ASP A 143 9.85 -61.97 26.48
N ALA A 144 9.50 -61.86 25.19
CA ALA A 144 10.30 -62.35 24.07
C ALA A 144 10.71 -61.26 23.05
N GLU A 145 10.60 -59.97 23.38
CA GLU A 145 11.04 -58.88 22.48
C GLU A 145 12.39 -58.25 22.88
N THR A 146 13.33 -58.28 21.93
CA THR A 146 14.65 -57.64 22.06
C THR A 146 14.54 -56.10 22.17
N PRO A 147 15.56 -55.42 22.74
CA PRO A 147 15.61 -53.95 22.78
C PRO A 147 15.46 -53.30 21.39
N GLU A 148 15.96 -53.96 20.33
CA GLU A 148 15.76 -53.53 18.95
C GLU A 148 14.27 -53.54 18.55
N GLN A 149 13.55 -54.63 18.81
CA GLN A 149 12.12 -54.74 18.46
C GLN A 149 11.29 -53.69 19.20
N LYS A 150 11.55 -53.47 20.49
CA LYS A 150 10.87 -52.42 21.29
C LYS A 150 11.10 -51.02 20.74
N LEU A 151 12.35 -50.68 20.36
CA LEU A 151 12.67 -49.39 19.75
C LEU A 151 12.03 -49.24 18.36
N LEU A 152 11.98 -50.31 17.56
CA LEU A 152 11.37 -50.33 16.23
C LEU A 152 9.85 -50.13 16.29
N ALA A 153 9.19 -50.73 17.27
CA ALA A 153 7.78 -50.54 17.56
C ALA A 153 7.48 -49.08 17.94
N TRP A 154 8.29 -48.47 18.82
CA TRP A 154 8.18 -47.04 19.16
C TRP A 154 8.34 -46.14 17.93
N CYS A 155 9.32 -46.40 17.06
CA CYS A 155 9.53 -45.63 15.84
C CYS A 155 8.28 -45.69 14.93
N ARG A 156 7.83 -46.91 14.61
CA ARG A 156 6.64 -47.14 13.76
C ARG A 156 5.38 -46.48 14.29
N GLN A 157 5.16 -46.51 15.61
CA GLN A 157 4.00 -45.88 16.23
C GLN A 157 4.11 -44.35 16.28
N SER A 158 5.33 -43.80 16.33
CA SER A 158 5.57 -42.35 16.40
C SER A 158 5.48 -41.66 15.04
N VAL A 159 5.94 -42.29 13.97
CA VAL A 159 5.86 -41.76 12.58
C VAL A 159 4.54 -42.09 11.87
N ARG A 160 3.61 -42.76 12.55
CA ARG A 160 2.35 -43.21 11.94
C ARG A 160 1.47 -42.02 11.55
N GLY A 161 1.21 -41.88 10.24
CA GLY A 161 0.41 -40.79 9.67
C GLY A 161 1.23 -39.61 9.14
N TYR A 162 2.54 -39.79 8.97
CA TYR A 162 3.37 -38.92 8.13
C TYR A 162 3.44 -39.53 6.72
N ASP A 163 3.22 -38.70 5.70
CA ASP A 163 3.37 -39.11 4.31
C ASP A 163 4.86 -39.36 3.97
N GLY A 164 5.11 -40.30 3.05
CA GLY A 164 6.46 -40.69 2.63
C GLY A 164 7.25 -41.59 3.58
N VAL A 165 6.84 -41.79 4.85
CA VAL A 165 7.64 -42.50 5.86
C VAL A 165 7.12 -43.91 6.19
N GLU A 166 7.97 -44.93 6.01
CA GLU A 166 7.67 -46.31 6.41
C GLU A 166 8.86 -47.01 7.09
N VAL A 167 8.92 -46.96 8.44
CA VAL A 167 10.04 -47.52 9.21
C VAL A 167 9.95 -49.05 9.31
N LYS A 168 10.53 -49.75 8.35
CA LYS A 168 10.60 -51.23 8.30
C LYS A 168 11.75 -51.82 9.12
N ASN A 169 12.93 -51.19 9.11
CA ASN A 169 14.18 -51.68 9.72
C ASN A 169 15.02 -50.51 10.28
N PHE A 170 16.19 -50.79 10.87
CA PHE A 170 17.19 -49.79 11.27
C PHE A 170 18.33 -49.63 10.26
N THR A 171 18.04 -49.78 8.96
CA THR A 171 19.01 -49.52 7.88
C THR A 171 18.35 -48.70 6.77
N THR A 172 17.88 -49.33 5.70
CA THR A 172 17.33 -48.67 4.49
C THR A 172 16.11 -47.79 4.76
N SER A 173 15.41 -47.94 5.88
CA SER A 173 14.23 -47.14 6.24
C SER A 173 14.54 -45.76 6.83
N TRP A 174 15.83 -45.37 6.86
CA TRP A 174 16.32 -44.11 7.41
C TRP A 174 17.27 -43.37 6.45
N ARG A 175 17.45 -43.90 5.24
CA ARG A 175 18.43 -43.43 4.24
C ARG A 175 18.11 -42.05 3.64
N ASP A 176 16.86 -41.63 3.78
CA ASP A 176 16.22 -40.45 3.18
C ASP A 176 16.02 -39.30 4.18
N GLY A 177 16.40 -39.48 5.45
CA GLY A 177 16.23 -38.48 6.51
C GLY A 177 14.78 -38.29 6.99
N LEU A 178 13.79 -38.56 6.13
CA LEU A 178 12.36 -38.34 6.39
C LEU A 178 11.86 -39.00 7.68
N ALA A 179 12.33 -40.20 7.99
CA ALA A 179 12.01 -40.93 9.22
C ALA A 179 12.55 -40.23 10.50
N PHE A 180 13.71 -39.58 10.44
CA PHE A 180 14.23 -38.79 11.57
C PHE A 180 13.45 -37.48 11.72
N ASN A 181 13.15 -36.80 10.61
CA ASN A 181 12.36 -35.57 10.64
C ASN A 181 10.93 -35.83 11.16
N ALA A 182 10.31 -36.95 10.80
CA ALA A 182 8.99 -37.33 11.32
C ALA A 182 9.02 -37.58 12.84
N LEU A 183 10.07 -38.23 13.37
CA LEU A 183 10.25 -38.37 14.83
C LEU A 183 10.43 -37.02 15.54
N ILE A 184 11.26 -36.12 15.00
CA ILE A 184 11.50 -34.82 15.63
C ILE A 184 10.24 -33.96 15.57
N HIS A 185 9.59 -33.84 14.40
CA HIS A 185 8.34 -33.11 14.24
C HIS A 185 7.23 -33.65 15.15
N ARG A 186 7.14 -34.97 15.35
CA ARG A 186 6.13 -35.57 16.23
C ARG A 186 6.21 -35.12 17.69
N TYR A 187 7.42 -34.88 18.20
CA TYR A 187 7.65 -34.44 19.58
C TYR A 187 7.94 -32.93 19.71
N ARG A 188 8.28 -32.25 18.60
CA ARG A 188 8.63 -30.82 18.52
C ARG A 188 8.17 -30.19 17.18
N PRO A 189 6.85 -30.06 16.93
CA PRO A 189 6.32 -29.60 15.63
C PRO A 189 6.53 -28.11 15.34
N HIS A 190 7.21 -27.37 16.22
CA HIS A 190 7.51 -25.95 16.08
C HIS A 190 8.95 -25.68 15.58
N LEU A 191 9.73 -26.72 15.25
CA LEU A 191 11.12 -26.57 14.81
C LEU A 191 11.26 -26.38 13.29
N PHE A 192 10.34 -26.94 12.50
CA PHE A 192 10.26 -26.84 11.04
C PHE A 192 8.88 -27.36 10.60
N ASP A 193 8.38 -26.95 9.42
CA ASP A 193 7.24 -27.63 8.80
C ASP A 193 7.71 -28.94 8.14
N TYR A 194 6.91 -29.99 8.27
CA TYR A 194 7.22 -31.29 7.67
C TYR A 194 7.02 -31.32 6.15
N SER A 195 6.08 -30.52 5.62
CA SER A 195 5.80 -30.46 4.19
C SER A 195 7.00 -29.96 3.38
N ASP A 196 7.70 -28.93 3.88
CA ASP A 196 8.98 -28.42 3.36
C ASP A 196 10.11 -29.46 3.25
N GLN A 197 9.96 -30.66 3.82
CA GLN A 197 10.97 -31.72 3.76
C GLN A 197 10.66 -32.79 2.69
N LEU A 198 9.46 -32.80 2.10
CA LEU A 198 9.06 -33.83 1.13
C LEU A 198 9.69 -33.62 -0.26
N ASP A 199 9.90 -32.36 -0.67
CA ASP A 199 10.45 -32.00 -1.98
C ASP A 199 12.00 -31.87 -1.99
N LYS A 200 12.65 -32.14 -0.85
CA LYS A 200 14.12 -32.03 -0.70
C LYS A 200 14.84 -33.34 -1.06
N PRO A 201 16.08 -33.28 -1.57
CA PRO A 201 16.88 -34.47 -1.78
C PRO A 201 17.31 -35.10 -0.43
N PRO A 202 17.56 -36.42 -0.38
CA PRO A 202 17.95 -37.16 0.84
C PRO A 202 19.11 -36.59 1.67
N VAL A 203 20.04 -35.86 1.03
CA VAL A 203 21.16 -35.18 1.72
C VAL A 203 20.64 -34.03 2.57
N ASP A 204 19.88 -33.13 1.94
CA ASP A 204 19.39 -31.88 2.52
C ASP A 204 18.33 -32.13 3.60
N CYS A 205 17.54 -33.19 3.44
CA CYS A 205 16.64 -33.72 4.47
C CYS A 205 17.35 -34.03 5.80
N CYS A 206 18.68 -34.22 5.81
CA CYS A 206 19.46 -34.52 7.00
C CYS A 206 20.14 -33.30 7.65
N GLU A 207 20.06 -32.09 7.08
CA GLU A 207 20.77 -30.90 7.63
C GLU A 207 20.23 -30.44 8.99
N THR A 208 18.93 -30.65 9.25
CA THR A 208 18.29 -30.46 10.56
C THR A 208 18.94 -31.32 11.66
N LEU A 209 19.74 -32.33 11.30
CA LEU A 209 20.44 -33.27 12.19
C LEU A 209 21.92 -32.89 12.34
N SER A 210 22.15 -31.65 12.78
CA SER A 210 23.42 -30.91 12.84
C SER A 210 24.72 -31.64 13.30
N PRO A 211 24.75 -32.74 14.09
CA PRO A 211 26.02 -33.42 14.44
C PRO A 211 26.41 -34.66 13.62
N LEU A 212 25.63 -35.09 12.61
CA LEU A 212 25.75 -36.44 12.02
C LEU A 212 25.66 -36.60 10.48
N GLN A 213 25.73 -35.51 9.71
CA GLN A 213 25.58 -35.51 8.23
C GLN A 213 26.40 -36.59 7.48
N SER A 214 27.69 -36.80 7.80
CA SER A 214 28.58 -37.64 6.98
C SER A 214 28.38 -39.16 7.06
N ASN A 215 27.50 -39.67 7.93
CA ASN A 215 27.41 -41.11 8.20
C ASN A 215 26.08 -41.77 7.80
N VAL A 216 25.00 -41.01 7.66
CA VAL A 216 23.62 -41.52 7.50
C VAL A 216 23.21 -41.68 6.02
N VAL A 217 23.66 -40.77 5.15
CA VAL A 217 23.26 -40.73 3.73
C VAL A 217 24.11 -41.69 2.91
N ARG A 218 23.75 -42.99 2.94
CA ARG A 218 24.31 -44.07 2.12
C ARG A 218 23.19 -45.04 1.72
N ASP A 219 23.34 -45.77 0.62
CA ASP A 219 22.34 -46.74 0.12
C ASP A 219 21.88 -47.77 1.17
N ARG A 220 22.81 -48.17 2.05
CA ARG A 220 22.56 -49.04 3.20
C ARG A 220 23.34 -48.50 4.40
N PRO A 221 22.74 -47.67 5.26
CA PRO A 221 23.42 -47.13 6.43
C PRO A 221 23.52 -48.21 7.54
N ASP A 222 24.54 -48.08 8.39
CA ASP A 222 24.87 -49.07 9.43
C ASP A 222 23.80 -49.19 10.53
N LYS A 223 23.37 -50.44 10.77
CA LYS A 223 22.38 -50.81 11.78
C LYS A 223 22.77 -50.40 13.20
N LYS A 224 24.03 -50.59 13.59
CA LYS A 224 24.49 -50.27 14.96
C LYS A 224 24.50 -48.76 15.20
N SER A 225 24.98 -47.99 14.22
CA SER A 225 25.01 -46.53 14.25
C SER A 225 23.60 -45.92 14.30
N ILE A 226 22.65 -46.42 13.50
CA ILE A 226 21.24 -45.95 13.55
C ILE A 226 20.60 -46.30 14.89
N LEU A 227 20.73 -47.53 15.40
CA LEU A 227 20.22 -47.92 16.72
C LEU A 227 20.72 -47.00 17.85
N MET A 228 21.99 -46.60 17.79
CA MET A 228 22.57 -45.68 18.77
C MET A 228 22.01 -44.25 18.63
N TYR A 229 21.80 -43.75 17.41
CA TYR A 229 21.25 -42.41 17.23
C TYR A 229 19.75 -42.33 17.57
N VAL A 230 18.95 -43.31 17.13
CA VAL A 230 17.52 -43.40 17.44
C VAL A 230 17.28 -43.56 18.95
N SER A 231 18.09 -44.36 19.66
CA SER A 231 17.97 -44.48 21.12
C SER A 231 18.41 -43.21 21.88
N ASN A 232 19.38 -42.44 21.34
CA ASN A 232 19.69 -41.11 21.87
C ASN A 232 18.54 -40.11 21.63
N LEU A 233 17.86 -40.19 20.49
CA LEU A 233 16.64 -39.40 20.22
C LEU A 233 15.51 -39.80 21.17
N TYR A 234 15.26 -41.10 21.37
CA TYR A 234 14.28 -41.60 22.35
C TYR A 234 14.56 -41.04 23.76
N ASN A 235 15.80 -41.13 24.24
CA ASN A 235 16.20 -40.61 25.56
C ASN A 235 15.99 -39.09 25.70
N LYS A 236 16.16 -38.31 24.63
CA LYS A 236 15.95 -36.85 24.62
C LYS A 236 14.51 -36.40 24.38
N LEU A 237 13.70 -37.19 23.66
CA LEU A 237 12.36 -36.80 23.21
C LEU A 237 11.23 -37.43 24.04
N ALA A 238 11.44 -38.62 24.60
CA ALA A 238 10.41 -39.40 25.30
C ALA A 238 10.45 -39.46 26.85
N PRO A 239 11.18 -38.62 27.62
CA PRO A 239 11.11 -38.64 29.10
C PRO A 239 9.79 -38.01 29.60
N GLY A 240 8.68 -38.74 29.45
CA GLY A 240 7.34 -38.28 29.85
C GLY A 240 6.15 -39.12 29.41
N VAL A 241 6.34 -40.34 28.87
CA VAL A 241 5.22 -41.17 28.37
C VAL A 241 4.63 -42.06 29.47
N THR A 242 3.74 -41.50 30.29
CA THR A 242 2.74 -42.26 31.06
C THR A 242 1.38 -42.22 30.35
N HIS A 243 0.83 -43.40 30.04
CA HIS A 243 -0.51 -43.62 29.46
C HIS A 243 -0.91 -42.78 28.22
N MET A 244 -0.91 -43.42 27.05
CA MET A 244 -1.90 -43.11 26.00
C MET A 244 -2.98 -44.21 25.99
N THR A 245 -4.18 -43.86 26.42
CA THR A 245 -5.34 -44.76 26.41
C THR A 245 -5.78 -45.07 24.97
N VAL A 246 -6.00 -46.35 24.67
CA VAL A 246 -6.57 -46.79 23.39
C VAL A 246 -8.05 -46.39 23.32
N GLN A 247 -8.43 -45.63 22.29
CA GLN A 247 -9.82 -45.54 21.84
C GLN A 247 -9.92 -46.03 20.39
N ARG A 248 -10.89 -46.94 20.15
CA ARG A 248 -11.33 -47.37 18.82
C ARG A 248 -12.68 -46.70 18.51
N ASN A 249 -12.85 -46.32 17.24
CA ASN A 249 -14.10 -46.19 16.47
C ASN A 249 -15.37 -45.68 17.19
N GLY A 250 -15.87 -44.49 16.81
CA GLY A 250 -17.20 -44.02 17.23
C GLY A 250 -17.70 -42.75 16.53
N THR A 251 -18.38 -42.91 15.39
CA THR A 251 -19.38 -41.98 14.79
C THR A 251 -19.15 -40.45 14.81
N SER A 252 -18.77 -39.93 13.63
CA SER A 252 -19.55 -38.96 12.85
C SER A 252 -20.02 -37.61 13.44
N SER A 253 -19.48 -36.52 12.87
CA SER A 253 -20.21 -35.38 12.24
C SER A 253 -19.96 -33.95 12.78
N SER A 254 -19.66 -33.06 11.84
CA SER A 254 -20.03 -31.63 11.78
C SER A 254 -19.43 -30.58 12.76
N ARG A 255 -18.42 -29.88 12.21
CA ARG A 255 -18.45 -28.42 11.89
C ARG A 255 -18.65 -27.35 12.99
N LYS A 256 -17.70 -26.39 12.95
CA LYS A 256 -17.84 -24.92 12.75
C LYS A 256 -17.67 -23.97 13.96
N VAL A 257 -17.17 -22.76 13.60
CA VAL A 257 -17.25 -21.46 14.31
C VAL A 257 -16.42 -21.41 15.60
N GLU A 258 -15.20 -20.81 15.60
CA GLU A 258 -14.81 -19.39 15.48
C GLU A 258 -14.73 -18.66 16.84
N LYS A 259 -13.65 -17.88 17.04
CA LYS A 259 -13.54 -16.67 17.91
C LYS A 259 -13.72 -16.88 19.44
N SER A 260 -13.16 -16.06 20.34
CA SER A 260 -11.98 -15.16 20.35
C SER A 260 -11.77 -14.67 21.82
N GLU A 261 -10.92 -13.64 22.03
CA GLU A 261 -10.99 -12.64 23.14
C GLU A 261 -10.19 -12.83 24.45
N HIS A 262 -9.40 -11.78 24.76
CA HIS A 262 -9.24 -11.05 26.04
C HIS A 262 -8.90 -11.81 27.35
N THR A 263 -7.67 -11.78 27.91
CA THR A 263 -6.79 -10.70 28.50
C THR A 263 -6.90 -10.52 30.02
N HIS A 264 -5.81 -10.02 30.65
CA HIS A 264 -5.70 -9.46 32.03
C HIS A 264 -5.72 -10.44 33.24
N THR A 265 -5.19 -10.11 34.44
CA THR A 265 -3.80 -9.70 34.82
C THR A 265 -3.57 -9.75 36.36
N VAL A 266 -2.33 -10.04 36.79
CA VAL A 266 -1.63 -9.47 37.99
C VAL A 266 -1.99 -9.92 39.44
N SER A 267 -0.96 -9.87 40.32
CA SER A 267 -0.92 -9.99 41.81
C SER A 267 -0.87 -11.41 42.41
N LYS A 268 0.20 -11.83 43.15
CA LYS A 268 0.81 -11.39 44.45
C LYS A 268 0.15 -12.13 45.66
N ARG A 269 0.83 -12.49 46.78
CA ARG A 269 2.06 -11.95 47.41
C ARG A 269 2.66 -12.85 48.56
N THR A 270 4.00 -12.97 48.66
CA THR A 270 4.84 -13.14 49.91
C THR A 270 4.56 -14.35 50.87
N ILE A 271 5.33 -14.71 51.93
CA ILE A 271 6.42 -14.14 52.80
C ILE A 271 7.51 -15.25 53.01
N SER A 272 8.82 -15.03 52.73
CA SER A 272 9.96 -14.64 53.64
C SER A 272 10.48 -15.76 54.60
N SER A 273 11.71 -15.79 55.17
CA SER A 273 12.64 -14.68 55.50
C SER A 273 14.14 -15.03 55.77
N THR A 274 15.04 -14.09 55.42
CA THR A 274 16.34 -13.67 56.07
C THR A 274 17.51 -14.68 56.21
N TYR A 275 18.80 -14.31 56.26
CA TYR A 275 19.56 -13.04 56.56
C TYR A 275 20.67 -12.83 55.46
N HIS A 276 21.16 -11.64 55.04
CA HIS A 276 21.96 -10.56 55.68
C HIS A 276 23.30 -11.01 56.31
N THR A 277 24.50 -10.40 56.17
CA THR A 277 25.22 -9.48 55.20
C THR A 277 26.77 -9.70 55.43
N GLU A 278 27.84 -9.00 54.97
CA GLU A 278 28.10 -7.75 54.21
C GLU A 278 29.52 -7.75 53.52
N HIS A 279 30.33 -6.65 53.56
CA HIS A 279 31.63 -6.45 52.86
C HIS A 279 32.67 -5.68 53.75
N THR A 280 33.98 -5.43 53.47
CA THR A 280 34.86 -5.57 52.26
C THR A 280 36.12 -6.46 52.54
N VAL A 281 37.44 -6.19 52.41
CA VAL A 281 38.33 -4.99 52.24
C VAL A 281 39.36 -5.21 51.09
N LYS A 282 40.70 -5.12 51.27
CA LYS A 282 41.79 -5.26 50.25
C LYS A 282 43.18 -5.59 50.86
N HIS A 283 44.12 -6.05 50.00
CA HIS A 283 45.61 -5.92 50.07
C HIS A 283 46.41 -6.90 51.00
N VAL A 284 47.68 -7.31 50.73
CA VAL A 284 48.70 -6.97 49.68
C VAL A 284 49.81 -8.07 49.47
N LYS A 285 50.50 -8.08 48.30
CA LYS A 285 51.83 -8.66 47.83
C LYS A 285 52.55 -9.79 48.64
N LYS A 286 53.30 -10.76 48.06
CA LYS A 286 54.37 -10.77 46.98
C LYS A 286 54.37 -12.14 46.22
N GLY A 287 55.14 -12.42 45.16
CA GLY A 287 56.02 -11.60 44.29
C GLY A 287 57.43 -12.19 43.99
N TYR A 288 57.77 -12.38 42.70
CA TYR A 288 59.04 -12.84 42.06
C TYR A 288 59.46 -14.33 42.29
N ASP A 289 59.95 -15.17 41.35
CA ASP A 289 60.51 -15.13 39.96
C ASP A 289 62.03 -15.47 39.86
N GLU A 290 62.46 -15.99 38.69
CA GLU A 290 63.82 -16.15 38.13
C GLU A 290 64.75 -17.37 38.46
N ARG A 291 65.40 -17.91 37.39
CA ARG A 291 66.74 -18.56 37.24
C ARG A 291 66.97 -20.11 37.14
N GLU A 292 67.61 -20.48 36.02
CA GLU A 292 68.60 -21.59 35.81
C GLU A 292 70.04 -21.13 36.25
N PRO A 293 71.20 -21.86 36.09
CA PRO A 293 71.49 -23.14 35.38
C PRO A 293 72.51 -24.16 35.99
N VAL A 294 72.53 -25.36 35.38
CA VAL A 294 73.60 -26.36 35.11
C VAL A 294 75.01 -26.26 35.78
N ARG A 295 75.55 -27.37 36.37
CA ARG A 295 76.88 -28.02 36.03
C ARG A 295 77.41 -29.21 36.90
N TYR A 296 78.03 -30.19 36.20
CA TYR A 296 79.07 -31.22 36.55
C TYR A 296 78.83 -32.29 37.66
N VAL A 297 78.83 -33.61 37.36
CA VAL A 297 79.98 -34.59 37.17
C VAL A 297 80.77 -34.81 38.49
N THR A 298 80.99 -36.04 39.03
CA THR A 298 81.92 -37.10 38.53
C THR A 298 81.78 -38.46 39.29
N THR A 299 81.98 -39.62 38.61
CA THR A 299 82.50 -40.94 39.12
C THR A 299 81.76 -41.69 40.26
N THR A 300 81.94 -43.00 40.55
CA THR A 300 82.83 -44.11 40.08
C THR A 300 82.06 -45.44 39.81
N SER A 301 82.77 -46.43 39.25
CA SER A 301 82.53 -47.90 39.17
C SER A 301 82.01 -48.57 40.49
N THR A 302 81.59 -49.85 40.56
CA THR A 302 82.07 -51.06 39.85
C THR A 302 81.11 -52.28 39.96
N THR A 303 81.34 -53.34 39.15
CA THR A 303 80.93 -54.77 39.30
C THR A 303 79.42 -55.13 39.18
N VAL A 304 78.95 -55.96 38.21
CA VAL A 304 79.14 -57.44 37.99
C VAL A 304 78.20 -58.26 38.90
N LYS A 305 77.40 -59.27 38.46
CA LYS A 305 77.47 -60.21 37.31
C LYS A 305 76.08 -60.72 36.84
N GLU A 306 76.03 -61.34 35.66
CA GLU A 306 74.92 -62.17 35.09
C GLU A 306 75.50 -63.56 34.67
N PRO A 307 74.72 -64.56 34.19
CA PRO A 307 73.54 -65.21 34.77
C PRO A 307 73.81 -66.74 34.98
N PRO A 308 73.25 -67.71 34.22
CA PRO A 308 71.89 -68.28 34.27
C PRO A 308 71.81 -69.75 34.79
N ILE A 309 70.60 -70.31 34.87
CA ILE A 309 70.21 -71.66 35.36
C ILE A 309 68.86 -71.99 34.65
N GLN A 310 68.46 -73.18 34.18
CA GLN A 310 68.90 -74.61 34.12
C GLN A 310 68.05 -75.31 32.99
N HIS A 311 68.12 -76.59 32.56
CA HIS A 311 68.90 -77.82 32.88
C HIS A 311 68.71 -78.89 31.77
N SER A 312 69.63 -79.85 31.61
CA SER A 312 69.31 -81.31 31.54
C SER A 312 70.57 -82.20 31.49
N ALA A 313 70.48 -83.43 32.04
CA ALA A 313 71.50 -84.52 32.06
C ALA A 313 72.81 -84.24 32.85
N ILE A 314 73.33 -85.09 33.77
CA ILE A 314 73.58 -86.56 33.82
C ILE A 314 74.84 -86.94 33.00
N THR A 315 75.91 -87.56 33.54
CA THR A 315 76.29 -87.94 34.93
C THR A 315 77.82 -88.20 35.03
N THR A 316 78.35 -88.26 36.27
CA THR A 316 79.71 -88.66 36.73
C THR A 316 80.38 -89.84 36.01
N VAL A 317 81.72 -90.06 36.00
CA VAL A 317 82.86 -89.42 36.71
C VAL A 317 84.18 -89.67 35.95
N VAL A 318 85.24 -88.90 36.25
CA VAL A 318 86.64 -89.24 35.88
C VAL A 318 87.31 -89.95 37.05
N GLU A 319 87.91 -91.12 36.83
CA GLU A 319 88.87 -91.67 37.80
C GLU A 319 89.96 -92.51 37.12
N ARG A 320 91.22 -92.28 37.52
CA ARG A 320 92.35 -93.16 37.21
C ARG A 320 92.34 -94.31 38.21
N THR A 321 92.75 -95.50 37.79
CA THR A 321 93.38 -96.48 38.69
C THR A 321 94.88 -96.51 38.43
N GLN A 322 95.66 -96.35 39.53
CA GLN A 322 96.78 -97.21 39.98
C GLN A 322 97.94 -97.52 38.98
N GLU A 323 99.23 -97.65 39.34
CA GLU A 323 100.05 -97.48 40.57
C GLU A 323 101.55 -97.55 40.16
N SER A 324 102.61 -97.34 40.96
CA SER A 324 102.71 -97.14 42.43
C SER A 324 103.94 -96.31 42.85
N GLU A 325 103.79 -95.61 43.98
CA GLU A 325 104.75 -95.52 45.11
C GLU A 325 106.13 -94.81 45.05
N ARG A 326 106.70 -94.70 46.27
CA ARG A 326 108.03 -94.19 46.64
C ARG A 326 109.06 -95.35 46.67
N PRO A 327 110.32 -95.11 47.07
CA PRO A 327 110.61 -95.34 48.50
C PRO A 327 111.63 -94.36 49.14
N ASP A 328 111.71 -94.42 50.47
CA ASP A 328 112.83 -93.90 51.26
C ASP A 328 114.03 -94.88 51.27
N SER A 329 115.23 -94.32 51.51
CA SER A 329 116.38 -94.94 52.19
C SER A 329 116.91 -96.35 51.83
N MET A 330 118.24 -96.39 51.57
CA MET A 330 119.21 -97.39 52.07
C MET A 330 119.21 -98.87 51.58
N VAL A 331 120.38 -99.24 51.04
CA VAL A 331 121.20 -100.43 51.41
C VAL A 331 120.81 -101.84 50.88
N SER A 332 121.65 -102.29 49.95
CA SER A 332 122.28 -103.63 49.83
C SER A 332 121.49 -104.95 49.64
N GLU A 333 121.86 -105.62 48.55
CA GLU A 333 122.44 -106.98 48.48
C GLU A 333 121.57 -108.26 48.37
N THR A 334 122.16 -109.21 47.62
CA THR A 334 121.85 -110.65 47.47
C THR A 334 120.52 -111.06 46.81
N SER A 335 120.43 -112.13 46.01
CA SER A 335 121.41 -112.80 45.11
C SER A 335 120.71 -113.92 44.33
N SER A 336 120.93 -113.96 43.01
CA SER A 336 120.96 -115.13 42.11
C SER A 336 120.22 -116.44 42.50
N VAL A 337 119.25 -116.85 41.66
CA VAL A 337 119.24 -118.08 40.82
C VAL A 337 117.98 -118.03 39.93
N ARG A 338 118.09 -117.68 38.63
CA ARG A 338 116.94 -117.85 37.70
C ARG A 338 117.25 -117.94 36.19
N ASP A 339 118.52 -117.91 35.82
CA ASP A 339 118.99 -117.33 34.55
C ASP A 339 118.94 -118.29 33.33
N SER A 340 117.83 -119.01 33.16
CA SER A 340 117.59 -119.91 32.02
C SER A 340 116.12 -119.97 31.54
N VAL A 341 115.23 -119.14 32.10
CA VAL A 341 113.83 -119.01 31.66
C VAL A 341 113.56 -117.65 30.98
N ASN A 342 114.49 -116.70 31.12
CA ASN A 342 114.37 -115.34 30.61
C ASN A 342 114.46 -115.23 29.07
N SER A 343 115.49 -115.79 28.43
CA SER A 343 115.77 -115.50 27.01
C SER A 343 114.65 -115.91 26.03
N PHE A 344 113.91 -116.99 26.30
CA PHE A 344 112.73 -117.35 25.49
C PHE A 344 111.59 -116.33 25.65
N LYS A 345 111.38 -115.80 26.87
CA LYS A 345 110.37 -114.78 27.13
C LYS A 345 110.77 -113.44 26.53
N GLU A 346 112.04 -113.06 26.61
CA GLU A 346 112.56 -111.80 26.06
C GLU A 346 112.43 -111.75 24.53
N TRP A 347 112.57 -112.90 23.84
CA TRP A 347 112.23 -113.03 22.42
C TRP A 347 110.72 -112.98 22.14
N GLU A 348 109.90 -113.63 22.98
CA GLU A 348 108.43 -113.62 22.84
C GLU A 348 107.84 -112.21 23.07
N ASP A 349 108.37 -111.46 24.06
CA ASP A 349 108.04 -110.06 24.33
C ASP A 349 108.43 -109.15 23.13
N TYR A 350 109.62 -109.35 22.53
CA TYR A 350 110.04 -108.62 21.33
C TYR A 350 109.13 -108.90 20.14
N ASN A 351 108.84 -110.17 19.87
CA ASN A 351 107.98 -110.55 18.75
C ASN A 351 106.54 -110.03 18.94
N SER A 352 106.03 -109.93 20.18
CA SER A 352 104.75 -109.25 20.45
C SER A 352 104.82 -107.76 20.09
N ALA A 353 105.81 -107.03 20.63
CA ALA A 353 105.94 -105.59 20.37
C ALA A 353 106.14 -105.27 18.88
N LEU A 354 106.94 -106.09 18.17
CA LEU A 354 107.12 -106.01 16.73
C LEU A 354 105.80 -106.28 15.98
N GLN A 355 105.03 -107.29 16.37
CA GLN A 355 103.74 -107.58 15.74
C GLN A 355 102.71 -106.48 16.00
N ASP A 356 102.65 -105.89 17.19
CA ASP A 356 101.73 -104.80 17.50
C ASP A 356 102.05 -103.55 16.63
N VAL A 357 103.32 -103.18 16.53
CA VAL A 357 103.77 -102.09 15.63
C VAL A 357 103.53 -102.43 14.16
N LEU A 358 103.82 -103.66 13.70
CA LEU A 358 103.58 -104.07 12.31
C LEU A 358 102.07 -104.13 11.97
N ASN A 359 101.21 -104.50 12.91
CA ASN A 359 99.76 -104.49 12.74
C ASN A 359 99.24 -103.05 12.63
N TRP A 360 99.67 -102.16 13.52
CA TRP A 360 99.35 -100.73 13.43
C TRP A 360 99.86 -100.13 12.12
N LEU A 361 101.12 -100.36 11.74
CA LEU A 361 101.73 -99.81 10.52
C LEU A 361 100.99 -100.31 9.26
N SER A 362 100.60 -101.59 9.23
CA SER A 362 99.76 -102.16 8.15
C SER A 362 98.33 -101.59 8.12
N GLN A 363 97.85 -101.01 9.21
CA GLN A 363 96.59 -100.27 9.25
C GLN A 363 96.78 -98.81 8.84
N ALA A 364 97.87 -98.16 9.26
CA ALA A 364 98.21 -96.78 8.90
C ALA A 364 98.53 -96.62 7.41
N GLU A 365 99.23 -97.58 6.79
CA GLU A 365 99.40 -97.69 5.33
C GLU A 365 98.04 -97.70 4.62
N ARG A 366 97.13 -98.59 5.02
CA ARG A 366 95.77 -98.66 4.44
C ARG A 366 94.95 -97.40 4.68
N THR A 367 95.07 -96.79 5.86
CA THR A 367 94.43 -95.52 6.16
C THR A 367 94.90 -94.45 5.18
N LEU A 368 96.21 -94.33 4.95
CA LEU A 368 96.80 -93.38 3.98
C LEU A 368 96.38 -93.69 2.53
N GLU A 369 96.44 -94.95 2.10
CA GLU A 369 95.97 -95.40 0.77
C GLU A 369 94.47 -95.13 0.55
N SER A 370 93.66 -95.17 1.61
CA SER A 370 92.21 -94.93 1.54
C SER A 370 91.82 -93.45 1.49
N GLN A 371 92.75 -92.53 1.72
CA GLN A 371 92.44 -91.09 1.70
C GLN A 371 92.21 -90.60 0.27
N GLU A 372 91.08 -89.93 0.06
CA GLU A 372 90.63 -89.41 -1.25
C GLU A 372 91.69 -88.52 -1.95
N ASN A 373 91.57 -88.39 -3.27
CA ASN A 373 92.35 -87.41 -4.02
C ASN A 373 92.09 -85.98 -3.51
N ILE A 374 93.12 -85.14 -3.56
CA ILE A 374 93.04 -83.73 -3.16
C ILE A 374 92.01 -83.00 -4.05
N SER A 375 91.12 -82.22 -3.43
CA SER A 375 90.05 -81.48 -4.12
C SER A 375 90.52 -80.14 -4.72
N ASP A 376 89.73 -79.59 -5.63
CA ASP A 376 89.86 -78.21 -6.14
C ASP A 376 88.95 -77.20 -5.40
N ASP A 377 88.13 -77.67 -4.45
CA ASP A 377 87.26 -76.84 -3.60
C ASP A 377 87.89 -76.54 -2.24
N VAL A 378 87.84 -75.27 -1.80
CA VAL A 378 88.51 -74.79 -0.58
C VAL A 378 88.00 -75.50 0.67
N ASP A 379 86.69 -75.61 0.87
CA ASP A 379 86.15 -76.17 2.12
C ASP A 379 86.26 -77.70 2.16
N ALA A 380 86.23 -78.36 0.99
CA ALA A 380 86.64 -79.75 0.85
C ALA A 380 88.13 -79.97 1.18
N VAL A 381 89.05 -79.13 0.67
CA VAL A 381 90.48 -79.25 1.00
C VAL A 381 90.75 -78.93 2.46
N LYS A 382 90.11 -77.92 3.09
CA LYS A 382 90.21 -77.69 4.55
C LYS A 382 89.84 -78.96 5.35
N LYS A 383 88.77 -79.65 4.94
CA LYS A 383 88.36 -80.91 5.58
C LYS A 383 89.35 -82.06 5.34
N GLN A 384 89.90 -82.18 4.13
CA GLN A 384 90.93 -83.17 3.80
C GLN A 384 92.26 -82.89 4.52
N PHE A 385 92.59 -81.61 4.76
CA PHE A 385 93.75 -81.18 5.53
C PHE A 385 93.63 -81.60 7.00
N HIS A 386 92.56 -81.21 7.71
CA HIS A 386 92.39 -81.59 9.12
C HIS A 386 92.31 -83.12 9.32
N GLY A 387 91.63 -83.85 8.42
CA GLY A 387 91.60 -85.32 8.47
C GLY A 387 92.96 -86.00 8.16
N HIS A 388 93.91 -85.26 7.58
CA HIS A 388 95.29 -85.71 7.40
C HIS A 388 96.21 -85.22 8.53
N GLU A 389 95.93 -84.06 9.11
CA GLU A 389 96.56 -83.51 10.33
C GLU A 389 96.36 -84.45 11.53
N ASP A 390 95.14 -84.93 11.77
CA ASP A 390 94.83 -85.97 12.78
C ASP A 390 95.70 -87.23 12.57
N PHE A 391 95.82 -87.69 11.32
CA PHE A 391 96.65 -88.84 10.95
C PHE A 391 98.15 -88.58 11.12
N MET A 392 98.63 -87.35 10.87
CA MET A 392 100.01 -86.95 11.11
C MET A 392 100.34 -86.91 12.61
N MET A 393 99.38 -86.55 13.48
CA MET A 393 99.52 -86.68 14.94
C MET A 393 99.57 -88.15 15.37
N GLU A 394 98.69 -89.01 14.84
CA GLU A 394 98.72 -90.45 15.11
C GLU A 394 100.06 -91.10 14.68
N LEU A 395 100.52 -90.79 13.47
CA LEU A 395 101.82 -91.20 12.94
C LEU A 395 102.95 -90.77 13.89
N THR A 396 102.99 -89.49 14.26
CA THR A 396 104.03 -88.94 15.14
C THR A 396 104.03 -89.61 16.53
N SER A 397 102.86 -90.00 17.05
CA SER A 397 102.77 -90.68 18.35
C SER A 397 103.45 -92.05 18.37
N HIS A 398 103.51 -92.77 17.25
CA HIS A 398 104.09 -94.11 17.18
C HIS A 398 105.60 -94.11 16.82
N GLN A 399 106.20 -92.93 16.61
CA GLN A 399 107.64 -92.78 16.36
C GLN A 399 108.49 -93.29 17.53
N SER A 400 108.01 -93.20 18.78
CA SER A 400 108.66 -93.80 19.95
C SER A 400 108.65 -95.32 19.90
N ASP A 401 107.56 -95.90 19.41
CA ASP A 401 107.26 -97.33 19.58
C ASP A 401 107.99 -98.15 18.51
N VAL A 402 108.03 -97.62 17.27
CA VAL A 402 108.94 -98.08 16.22
C VAL A 402 110.40 -97.97 16.69
N GLY A 403 110.77 -96.85 17.32
CA GLY A 403 112.11 -96.66 17.89
C GLY A 403 112.45 -97.70 18.96
N ALA A 404 111.53 -97.97 19.88
CA ALA A 404 111.70 -98.93 20.96
C ALA A 404 111.79 -100.39 20.44
N VAL A 405 111.01 -100.77 19.42
CA VAL A 405 111.15 -102.09 18.77
C VAL A 405 112.51 -102.22 18.07
N LEU A 406 112.99 -101.17 17.39
CA LEU A 406 114.32 -101.18 16.77
C LEU A 406 115.46 -101.21 17.82
N GLU A 407 115.30 -100.54 18.96
CA GLU A 407 116.28 -100.58 20.05
C GLU A 407 116.29 -101.95 20.76
N PHE A 408 115.12 -102.51 21.07
CA PHE A 408 114.98 -103.83 21.71
C PHE A 408 115.51 -104.97 20.82
N GLY A 409 115.27 -104.91 19.51
CA GLY A 409 115.86 -105.86 18.55
C GLY A 409 117.40 -105.75 18.49
N ASN A 410 117.96 -104.54 18.49
CA ASN A 410 119.41 -104.33 18.63
C ASN A 410 119.94 -104.87 19.96
N GLN A 411 119.19 -104.73 21.06
CA GLN A 411 119.60 -105.20 22.38
C GLN A 411 119.71 -106.74 22.41
N LEU A 412 118.68 -107.46 21.97
CA LEU A 412 118.67 -108.94 21.90
C LEU A 412 119.85 -109.48 21.08
N ILE A 413 120.14 -108.85 19.94
CA ILE A 413 121.30 -109.14 19.10
C ILE A 413 122.61 -108.90 19.87
N SER A 414 122.73 -107.78 20.58
CA SER A 414 123.97 -107.37 21.25
C SER A 414 124.32 -108.19 22.50
N GLU A 415 123.30 -108.71 23.19
CA GLU A 415 123.44 -109.51 24.41
C GLU A 415 123.60 -111.03 24.12
N GLY A 416 123.40 -111.46 22.87
CA GLY A 416 123.59 -112.86 22.45
C GLY A 416 122.51 -113.81 22.98
N LEU A 417 121.30 -113.30 23.24
CA LEU A 417 120.17 -114.03 23.86
C LEU A 417 119.37 -114.90 22.86
N VAL A 418 119.67 -114.77 21.57
CA VAL A 418 119.03 -115.41 20.41
C VAL A 418 120.06 -116.16 19.57
N ASN A 419 119.63 -117.19 18.83
CA ASN A 419 120.53 -117.98 17.98
C ASN A 419 120.78 -117.35 16.60
N GLU A 420 121.79 -117.85 15.87
CA GLU A 420 122.25 -117.32 14.57
C GLU A 420 121.14 -117.22 13.49
N LYS A 421 120.03 -117.97 13.61
CA LYS A 421 118.87 -117.79 12.72
C LYS A 421 117.96 -116.66 13.18
N GLU A 422 117.62 -116.65 14.47
CA GLU A 422 116.82 -115.60 15.10
C GLU A 422 117.50 -114.23 14.96
N GLU A 423 118.83 -114.14 15.06
CA GLU A 423 119.58 -112.89 14.84
C GLU A 423 119.39 -112.36 13.41
N ASN A 424 119.47 -113.23 12.39
CA ASN A 424 119.25 -112.84 11.00
C ASN A 424 117.78 -112.49 10.72
N GLU A 425 116.84 -113.24 11.30
CA GLU A 425 115.40 -112.97 11.17
C GLU A 425 115.02 -111.63 11.83
N ILE A 426 115.52 -111.33 13.03
CA ILE A 426 115.36 -110.03 13.69
C ILE A 426 115.96 -108.90 12.83
N ARG A 427 117.14 -109.09 12.23
CA ARG A 427 117.75 -108.08 11.33
C ARG A 427 116.89 -107.81 10.10
N GLU A 428 116.39 -108.84 9.42
CA GLU A 428 115.49 -108.68 8.27
C GLU A 428 114.15 -108.03 8.66
N GLN A 429 113.59 -108.40 9.82
CA GLN A 429 112.37 -107.81 10.38
C GLN A 429 112.56 -106.32 10.73
N MET A 430 113.68 -105.95 11.36
CA MET A 430 114.00 -104.55 11.70
C MET A 430 114.23 -103.68 10.48
N ILE A 431 114.92 -104.19 9.44
CA ILE A 431 115.08 -103.48 8.17
C ILE A 431 113.71 -103.29 7.51
N SER A 432 112.91 -104.35 7.41
CA SER A 432 111.55 -104.29 6.84
C SER A 432 110.62 -103.34 7.60
N LEU A 433 110.71 -103.29 8.94
CA LEU A 433 109.97 -102.35 9.78
C LEU A 433 110.40 -100.91 9.49
N ASN A 434 111.71 -100.63 9.51
CA ASN A 434 112.26 -99.30 9.27
C ASN A 434 111.92 -98.79 7.85
N ASP A 435 112.07 -99.64 6.83
CA ASP A 435 111.82 -99.27 5.43
C ASP A 435 110.34 -98.99 5.19
N ARG A 436 109.43 -99.77 5.79
CA ARG A 436 107.97 -99.49 5.73
C ARG A 436 107.59 -98.25 6.52
N TRP A 437 108.16 -98.06 7.71
CA TRP A 437 107.94 -96.84 8.51
C TRP A 437 108.39 -95.60 7.74
N GLU A 438 109.59 -95.60 7.18
CA GLU A 438 110.13 -94.46 6.46
C GLU A 438 109.37 -94.21 5.15
N ALA A 439 108.95 -95.25 4.44
CA ALA A 439 108.08 -95.12 3.27
C ALA A 439 106.71 -94.51 3.64
N LEU A 440 106.08 -94.97 4.72
CA LEU A 440 104.83 -94.41 5.24
C LEU A 440 104.98 -92.95 5.66
N ARG A 441 106.04 -92.64 6.43
CA ARG A 441 106.37 -91.29 6.91
C ARG A 441 106.63 -90.31 5.77
N MET A 442 107.38 -90.74 4.76
CA MET A 442 107.67 -89.92 3.57
C MET A 442 106.44 -89.74 2.68
N ALA A 443 105.60 -90.77 2.50
CA ALA A 443 104.34 -90.66 1.76
C ALA A 443 103.32 -89.74 2.46
N ALA A 444 103.27 -89.78 3.79
CA ALA A 444 102.44 -88.88 4.59
C ALA A 444 102.95 -87.42 4.51
N MET A 445 104.26 -87.19 4.69
CA MET A 445 104.86 -85.85 4.52
C MET A 445 104.68 -85.27 3.11
N ASP A 446 104.81 -86.09 2.06
CA ASP A 446 104.52 -85.71 0.67
C ASP A 446 103.03 -85.33 0.46
N ARG A 447 102.11 -86.08 1.07
CA ARG A 447 100.67 -85.76 1.02
C ARG A 447 100.31 -84.51 1.82
N GLN A 448 100.85 -84.33 3.02
CA GLN A 448 100.71 -83.10 3.83
C GLN A 448 101.21 -81.88 3.05
N THR A 449 102.38 -81.98 2.41
CA THR A 449 102.95 -80.92 1.57
C THR A 449 102.03 -80.58 0.39
N LYS A 450 101.47 -81.58 -0.30
CA LYS A 450 100.54 -81.37 -1.43
C LYS A 450 99.20 -80.77 -1.01
N LEU A 451 98.64 -81.23 0.12
CA LEU A 451 97.43 -80.65 0.71
C LEU A 451 97.65 -79.18 1.08
N HIS A 452 98.78 -78.87 1.72
CA HIS A 452 99.15 -77.50 2.07
C HIS A 452 99.30 -76.58 0.84
N VAL A 453 100.05 -77.02 -0.19
CA VAL A 453 100.25 -76.23 -1.42
C VAL A 453 98.94 -75.96 -2.16
N GLN A 454 98.07 -76.97 -2.30
CA GLN A 454 96.75 -76.77 -2.90
C GLN A 454 95.87 -75.84 -2.06
N LEU A 455 95.85 -76.01 -0.73
CA LEU A 455 95.04 -75.20 0.17
C LEU A 455 95.46 -73.72 0.11
N MET A 456 96.76 -73.44 0.13
CA MET A 456 97.31 -72.08 0.01
C MET A 456 97.04 -71.45 -1.36
N ASP A 457 97.20 -72.19 -2.46
CA ASP A 457 96.89 -71.69 -3.81
C ASP A 457 95.39 -71.37 -3.97
N LEU A 458 94.50 -72.23 -3.46
CA LEU A 458 93.05 -71.98 -3.49
C LEU A 458 92.62 -70.83 -2.56
N GLN A 459 93.24 -70.69 -1.38
CA GLN A 459 93.02 -69.55 -0.48
C GLN A 459 93.51 -68.23 -1.10
N GLN A 460 94.73 -68.20 -1.66
CA GLN A 460 95.25 -67.01 -2.35
C GLN A 460 94.39 -66.64 -3.58
N LYS A 461 93.82 -67.62 -4.29
CA LYS A 461 92.82 -67.37 -5.35
C LYS A 461 91.56 -66.70 -4.82
N GLN A 462 91.04 -67.11 -3.64
CA GLN A 462 89.92 -66.41 -2.99
C GLN A 462 90.30 -64.98 -2.55
N ILE A 463 91.48 -64.79 -1.95
CA ILE A 463 92.02 -63.47 -1.56
C ILE A 463 92.09 -62.54 -2.78
N ASN A 464 92.67 -63.01 -3.89
CA ASN A 464 92.83 -62.24 -5.12
C ASN A 464 91.46 -61.92 -5.76
N ALA A 465 90.53 -62.88 -5.81
CA ALA A 465 89.19 -62.66 -6.37
C ALA A 465 88.39 -61.61 -5.57
N LEU A 466 88.48 -61.63 -4.24
CA LEU A 466 87.89 -60.60 -3.38
C LEU A 466 88.59 -59.25 -3.57
N ALA A 467 89.91 -59.22 -3.71
CA ALA A 467 90.69 -58.00 -3.95
C ALA A 467 90.35 -57.31 -5.29
N ASP A 468 90.18 -58.09 -6.35
CA ASP A 468 89.74 -57.61 -7.67
C ASP A 468 88.30 -57.08 -7.61
N TRP A 469 87.38 -57.83 -6.98
CA TRP A 469 86.00 -57.38 -6.83
C TRP A 469 85.90 -56.10 -5.98
N LEU A 470 86.64 -56.00 -4.86
CA LEU A 470 86.71 -54.79 -4.05
C LEU A 470 87.25 -53.60 -4.84
N THR A 471 88.24 -53.82 -5.72
CA THR A 471 88.77 -52.75 -6.58
C THR A 471 87.71 -52.25 -7.59
N LEU A 472 86.89 -53.14 -8.14
CA LEU A 472 85.75 -52.76 -8.99
C LEU A 472 84.62 -52.09 -8.21
N ALA A 473 84.35 -52.53 -6.98
CA ALA A 473 83.38 -51.92 -6.07
C ALA A 473 83.80 -50.51 -5.65
N GLU A 474 85.06 -50.31 -5.28
CA GLU A 474 85.66 -49.00 -4.98
C GLU A 474 85.66 -48.07 -6.21
N GLN A 475 85.91 -48.60 -7.42
CA GLN A 475 85.75 -47.82 -8.66
C GLN A 475 84.29 -47.41 -8.87
N ARG A 476 83.32 -48.32 -8.67
CA ARG A 476 81.88 -48.01 -8.77
C ARG A 476 81.48 -46.92 -7.78
N ILE A 477 81.95 -47.00 -6.54
CA ILE A 477 81.76 -45.99 -5.49
C ILE A 477 82.34 -44.63 -5.89
N ASN A 478 83.61 -44.59 -6.32
CA ASN A 478 84.28 -43.36 -6.75
C ASN A 478 83.68 -42.76 -8.04
N SER A 479 83.00 -43.58 -8.85
CA SER A 479 82.24 -43.14 -10.04
C SER A 479 80.77 -42.78 -9.76
N SER A 480 80.31 -42.86 -8.50
CA SER A 480 78.93 -42.53 -8.16
C SER A 480 78.62 -41.08 -8.50
N GLU A 481 77.60 -40.87 -9.33
CA GLU A 481 76.99 -39.57 -9.59
C GLU A 481 76.56 -38.87 -8.29
N SER A 482 76.48 -37.54 -8.30
CA SER A 482 75.77 -36.79 -7.27
C SER A 482 74.26 -37.05 -7.32
N ILE A 483 73.50 -36.52 -6.36
CA ILE A 483 72.08 -36.81 -6.25
C ILE A 483 71.32 -36.26 -7.46
N GLY A 484 70.47 -37.10 -8.05
CA GLY A 484 69.66 -36.75 -9.21
C GLY A 484 68.80 -35.50 -8.98
N SER A 485 68.85 -34.57 -9.94
CA SER A 485 68.14 -33.29 -9.91
C SER A 485 66.62 -33.38 -10.05
N ASP A 486 66.06 -34.57 -10.17
CA ASP A 486 64.63 -34.83 -10.27
C ASP A 486 64.25 -36.20 -9.64
N LEU A 487 62.96 -36.36 -9.35
CA LEU A 487 62.40 -37.56 -8.72
C LEU A 487 62.68 -38.86 -9.51
N ASP A 488 62.74 -38.82 -10.85
CA ASP A 488 62.95 -39.99 -11.70
C ASP A 488 64.44 -40.30 -11.92
N ALA A 489 65.33 -39.30 -11.79
CA ALA A 489 66.76 -39.51 -11.59
C ALA A 489 67.04 -40.20 -10.24
N VAL A 490 66.45 -39.73 -9.14
CA VAL A 490 66.65 -40.35 -7.81
C VAL A 490 66.09 -41.78 -7.76
N LYS A 491 64.93 -42.07 -8.38
CA LYS A 491 64.41 -43.45 -8.52
C LYS A 491 65.41 -44.37 -9.23
N ARG A 492 65.99 -43.92 -10.35
CA ARG A 492 67.01 -44.69 -11.09
C ARG A 492 68.28 -44.92 -10.27
N GLN A 493 68.70 -43.94 -9.48
CA GLN A 493 69.84 -44.09 -8.57
C GLN A 493 69.55 -45.10 -7.44
N VAL A 494 68.34 -45.07 -6.85
CA VAL A 494 67.87 -46.08 -5.87
C VAL A 494 67.86 -47.49 -6.46
N GLU A 495 67.41 -47.65 -7.71
CA GLU A 495 67.36 -48.94 -8.41
C GLU A 495 68.76 -49.46 -8.76
N ASN A 496 69.63 -48.59 -9.29
CA ASN A 496 71.05 -48.91 -9.54
C ASN A 496 71.83 -49.27 -8.26
N HIS A 497 71.44 -48.72 -7.11
CA HIS A 497 72.02 -49.03 -5.80
C HIS A 497 71.57 -50.38 -5.26
N LYS A 498 70.29 -50.76 -5.45
CA LYS A 498 69.82 -52.12 -5.11
C LYS A 498 70.64 -53.20 -5.80
N PHE A 499 70.89 -53.08 -7.10
CA PHE A 499 71.72 -54.04 -7.83
C PHE A 499 73.15 -54.12 -7.26
N PHE A 500 73.72 -53.02 -6.77
CA PHE A 500 75.02 -53.06 -6.10
C PHE A 500 74.96 -53.77 -4.75
N GLN A 501 73.90 -53.54 -3.96
CA GLN A 501 73.69 -54.23 -2.70
C GLN A 501 73.47 -55.75 -2.91
N GLU A 502 72.68 -56.15 -3.92
CA GLU A 502 72.53 -57.55 -4.31
C GLU A 502 73.88 -58.19 -4.72
N ASP A 503 74.76 -57.44 -5.40
CA ASP A 503 76.12 -57.91 -5.73
C ASP A 503 77.03 -58.02 -4.51
N LEU A 504 76.91 -57.10 -3.55
CA LEU A 504 77.63 -57.15 -2.26
C LEU A 504 77.20 -58.35 -1.43
N GLU A 505 75.90 -58.61 -1.30
CA GLU A 505 75.34 -59.74 -0.55
C GLU A 505 75.84 -61.10 -1.08
N LYS A 506 76.08 -61.24 -2.40
CA LYS A 506 76.67 -62.45 -3.00
C LYS A 506 78.12 -62.68 -2.54
N GLN A 507 78.93 -61.62 -2.36
CA GLN A 507 80.35 -61.75 -2.01
C GLN A 507 80.60 -62.02 -0.52
N GLN A 508 79.60 -61.78 0.35
CA GLN A 508 79.70 -62.11 1.78
C GLN A 508 80.06 -63.60 2.01
N HIS A 509 79.69 -64.50 1.09
CA HIS A 509 80.07 -65.91 1.16
C HIS A 509 81.59 -66.14 1.00
N GLN A 510 82.27 -65.37 0.15
CA GLN A 510 83.74 -65.46 -0.02
C GLN A 510 84.45 -64.88 1.21
N VAL A 511 83.97 -63.74 1.71
CA VAL A 511 84.47 -63.10 2.95
C VAL A 511 84.35 -64.05 4.14
N ASN A 512 83.24 -64.78 4.26
CA ASN A 512 83.04 -65.78 5.32
C ASN A 512 84.04 -66.97 5.20
N SER A 513 84.30 -67.48 4.00
CA SER A 513 85.29 -68.56 3.77
C SER A 513 86.71 -68.11 4.12
N LEU A 514 87.07 -66.86 3.79
CA LEU A 514 88.37 -66.26 4.13
C LEU A 514 88.52 -65.89 5.61
N THR A 515 87.41 -65.57 6.29
CA THR A 515 87.40 -65.38 7.77
C THR A 515 87.72 -66.69 8.51
N HIS A 516 87.50 -67.83 7.86
CA HIS A 516 87.86 -69.16 8.33
C HIS A 516 88.95 -69.79 7.47
N MET A 517 90.03 -69.02 7.24
CA MET A 517 91.26 -69.50 6.58
C MET A 517 92.04 -70.44 7.50
N VAL A 518 92.75 -71.41 6.91
CA VAL A 518 93.64 -72.34 7.63
C VAL A 518 95.08 -71.96 7.29
N VAL A 519 95.82 -71.54 8.30
CA VAL A 519 97.22 -71.08 8.20
C VAL A 519 98.12 -72.13 8.87
N VAL A 520 99.22 -72.50 8.22
CA VAL A 520 100.16 -73.53 8.69
C VAL A 520 101.49 -72.86 9.03
N VAL A 521 102.10 -73.30 10.14
CA VAL A 521 103.47 -72.94 10.53
C VAL A 521 104.30 -74.22 10.47
N ASP A 522 105.30 -74.26 9.58
CA ASP A 522 106.32 -75.31 9.54
C ASP A 522 107.70 -74.74 9.90
N ASP A 523 108.60 -75.55 10.46
CA ASP A 523 109.93 -75.14 10.95
C ASP A 523 110.88 -74.57 9.86
N SER A 524 110.53 -74.70 8.58
CA SER A 524 111.25 -74.10 7.44
C SER A 524 110.54 -72.88 6.84
N SER A 525 109.26 -72.67 7.17
CA SER A 525 108.50 -71.47 6.84
C SER A 525 108.87 -70.34 7.81
N ASN A 526 109.36 -69.22 7.26
CA ASN A 526 109.62 -68.04 8.09
C ASN A 526 108.28 -67.44 8.56
N GLU A 527 108.23 -67.01 9.82
CA GLU A 527 107.14 -66.28 10.50
C GLU A 527 106.56 -65.08 9.71
N SER A 528 107.31 -64.58 8.71
CA SER A 528 106.84 -63.64 7.69
C SER A 528 105.61 -64.14 6.93
N ALA A 529 105.63 -65.37 6.38
CA ALA A 529 104.63 -65.78 5.38
C ALA A 529 103.20 -65.85 5.93
N THR A 530 103.06 -66.14 7.23
CA THR A 530 101.77 -66.11 7.93
C THR A 530 101.34 -64.68 8.24
N ALA A 531 102.27 -63.81 8.66
CA ALA A 531 102.01 -62.39 8.88
C ALA A 531 101.66 -61.64 7.57
N ASP A 532 102.33 -61.96 6.47
CA ASP A 532 102.08 -61.42 5.12
C ASP A 532 100.66 -61.75 4.63
N LEU A 533 100.09 -62.89 5.05
CA LEU A 533 98.71 -63.29 4.77
C LEU A 533 97.70 -62.64 5.74
N GLU A 534 98.03 -62.53 7.02
CA GLU A 534 97.20 -61.82 8.01
C GLU A 534 97.07 -60.32 7.68
N GLU A 535 98.14 -59.67 7.22
CA GLU A 535 98.11 -58.27 6.76
C GLU A 535 97.23 -58.11 5.50
N GLN A 536 97.34 -59.03 4.53
CA GLN A 536 96.46 -59.04 3.35
C GLN A 536 94.97 -59.18 3.74
N LEU A 537 94.64 -60.10 4.66
CA LEU A 537 93.26 -60.27 5.14
C LEU A 537 92.77 -59.05 5.93
N ALA A 538 93.63 -58.42 6.75
CA ALA A 538 93.28 -57.21 7.49
C ALA A 538 92.97 -56.04 6.53
N VAL A 539 93.79 -55.82 5.50
CA VAL A 539 93.56 -54.80 4.47
C VAL A 539 92.28 -55.06 3.68
N LEU A 540 92.01 -56.32 3.29
CA LEU A 540 90.75 -56.66 2.61
C LEU A 540 89.53 -56.51 3.52
N GLY A 541 89.66 -56.82 4.81
CA GLY A 541 88.63 -56.60 5.83
C GLY A 541 88.29 -55.13 6.04
N GLU A 542 89.29 -54.23 6.07
CA GLU A 542 89.06 -52.79 6.12
C GLU A 542 88.38 -52.27 4.85
N ARG A 543 88.86 -52.68 3.67
CA ARG A 543 88.25 -52.33 2.37
C ARG A 543 86.79 -52.79 2.29
N TRP A 544 86.50 -54.03 2.66
CA TRP A 544 85.15 -54.58 2.75
C TRP A 544 84.25 -53.77 3.71
N SER A 545 84.74 -53.50 4.93
CA SER A 545 84.03 -52.69 5.93
C SER A 545 83.67 -51.30 5.39
N ASN A 546 84.60 -50.65 4.69
CA ASN A 546 84.37 -49.34 4.06
C ASN A 546 83.34 -49.41 2.91
N VAL A 547 83.38 -50.44 2.06
CA VAL A 547 82.39 -50.66 0.98
C VAL A 547 80.99 -50.89 1.57
N CYS A 548 80.85 -51.76 2.57
CA CYS A 548 79.57 -52.03 3.24
C CYS A 548 79.00 -50.75 3.88
N LYS A 549 79.82 -50.06 4.68
CA LYS A 549 79.44 -48.82 5.37
C LYS A 549 79.01 -47.71 4.40
N TRP A 550 79.73 -47.53 3.28
CA TRP A 550 79.31 -46.59 2.24
C TRP A 550 77.98 -47.01 1.60
N THR A 551 77.81 -48.31 1.34
CA THR A 551 76.59 -48.85 0.70
C THR A 551 75.35 -48.64 1.58
N GLU A 552 75.46 -48.84 2.89
CA GLU A 552 74.39 -48.52 3.85
C GLU A 552 74.10 -47.01 3.92
N GLN A 553 75.13 -46.18 4.05
CA GLN A 553 74.99 -44.72 4.17
C GLN A 553 74.41 -44.08 2.90
N ARG A 554 74.81 -44.57 1.72
CA ARG A 554 74.27 -44.11 0.44
C ARG A 554 72.84 -44.59 0.23
N TRP A 555 72.49 -45.79 0.71
CA TRP A 555 71.12 -46.30 0.67
C TRP A 555 70.16 -45.46 1.50
N THR A 556 70.49 -45.16 2.76
CA THR A 556 69.63 -44.32 3.62
C THR A 556 69.49 -42.92 3.06
N MET A 557 70.59 -42.29 2.60
CA MET A 557 70.56 -40.99 1.93
C MET A 557 69.62 -40.99 0.71
N LEU A 558 69.74 -41.96 -0.19
CA LEU A 558 68.89 -42.06 -1.37
C LEU A 558 67.41 -42.34 -1.02
N GLN A 559 67.13 -43.08 0.06
CA GLN A 559 65.75 -43.29 0.53
C GLN A 559 65.12 -42.02 1.12
N ASP A 560 65.83 -41.31 2.00
CA ASP A 560 65.32 -40.06 2.61
C ASP A 560 65.12 -38.96 1.56
N VAL A 561 65.99 -38.90 0.55
CA VAL A 561 65.85 -37.97 -0.58
C VAL A 561 64.72 -38.37 -1.52
N LEU A 562 64.57 -39.66 -1.86
CA LEU A 562 63.42 -40.15 -2.64
C LEU A 562 62.09 -39.80 -1.95
N LYS A 563 62.03 -40.00 -0.63
CA LYS A 563 60.87 -39.66 0.20
C LYS A 563 60.60 -38.15 0.20
N SER A 564 61.63 -37.32 0.31
CA SER A 564 61.52 -35.86 0.25
C SER A 564 60.98 -35.38 -1.09
N TRP A 565 61.48 -35.92 -2.21
CA TRP A 565 60.97 -35.63 -3.55
C TRP A 565 59.50 -36.05 -3.73
N GLN A 566 59.08 -37.16 -3.13
CA GLN A 566 57.67 -37.59 -3.14
C GLN A 566 56.79 -36.65 -2.31
N GLU A 567 57.21 -36.31 -1.08
CA GLU A 567 56.53 -35.34 -0.21
C GLU A 567 56.33 -33.99 -0.92
N TYR A 568 57.36 -33.47 -1.61
CA TYR A 568 57.28 -32.24 -2.39
C TYR A 568 56.33 -32.35 -3.60
N ARG A 569 56.48 -33.36 -4.48
CA ARG A 569 55.69 -33.47 -5.72
C ARG A 569 54.21 -33.80 -5.50
N ASP A 570 53.85 -34.40 -4.36
CA ASP A 570 52.45 -34.59 -4.00
C ASP A 570 51.80 -33.32 -3.41
N GLU A 571 52.54 -32.54 -2.62
CA GLU A 571 52.08 -31.22 -2.15
C GLU A 571 51.99 -30.20 -3.30
N GLU A 572 52.94 -30.17 -4.23
CA GLU A 572 52.87 -29.38 -5.47
C GLU A 572 51.56 -29.63 -6.22
N ARG A 573 51.22 -30.92 -6.44
CA ARG A 573 50.01 -31.33 -7.17
C ARG A 573 48.73 -31.00 -6.39
N ARG A 574 48.74 -31.18 -5.06
CA ARG A 574 47.62 -30.84 -4.18
C ARG A 574 47.32 -29.34 -4.24
N LEU A 575 48.36 -28.53 -4.04
CA LEU A 575 48.25 -27.08 -3.93
C LEU A 575 47.94 -26.43 -5.29
N SER A 576 48.57 -26.87 -6.39
CA SER A 576 48.28 -26.32 -7.73
C SER A 576 46.84 -26.54 -8.16
N LYS A 577 46.28 -27.73 -7.87
CA LYS A 577 44.86 -28.05 -8.12
C LYS A 577 43.95 -27.14 -7.29
N TRP A 578 44.27 -26.93 -6.01
CA TRP A 578 43.46 -26.10 -5.13
C TRP A 578 43.50 -24.61 -5.52
N LEU A 579 44.69 -24.08 -5.85
CA LEU A 579 44.84 -22.72 -6.39
C LEU A 579 44.01 -22.54 -7.67
N ALA A 580 44.06 -23.50 -8.61
CA ALA A 580 43.25 -23.46 -9.83
C ALA A 580 41.72 -23.49 -9.57
N GLU A 581 41.28 -24.19 -8.53
CA GLU A 581 39.88 -24.19 -8.10
C GLU A 581 39.46 -22.80 -7.58
N LYS A 582 40.32 -22.14 -6.78
CA LYS A 582 40.06 -20.78 -6.27
C LYS A 582 40.16 -19.70 -7.35
N GLU A 583 41.08 -19.85 -8.31
CA GLU A 583 41.20 -18.99 -9.49
C GLU A 583 39.92 -19.05 -10.35
N SER A 584 39.34 -20.24 -10.56
CA SER A 584 38.04 -20.39 -11.25
C SER A 584 36.89 -19.74 -10.46
N GLN A 585 36.84 -19.95 -9.14
CA GLN A 585 35.80 -19.38 -8.26
C GLN A 585 35.81 -17.84 -8.23
N ILE A 586 36.95 -17.21 -8.49
CA ILE A 586 37.06 -15.75 -8.68
C ILE A 586 36.49 -15.31 -10.04
N GLU A 587 36.80 -16.06 -11.11
CA GLU A 587 36.41 -15.70 -12.48
C GLU A 587 34.88 -15.74 -12.67
N ASP A 588 34.23 -16.80 -12.17
CA ASP A 588 32.77 -17.01 -12.30
C ASP A 588 31.94 -15.83 -11.74
N ILE A 589 32.44 -15.12 -10.72
CA ILE A 589 31.73 -14.02 -10.05
C ILE A 589 31.78 -12.70 -10.85
N LYS A 590 32.61 -12.58 -11.89
CA LYS A 590 32.67 -11.37 -12.75
C LYS A 590 31.41 -11.16 -13.59
N HIS A 591 30.57 -12.18 -13.76
CA HIS A 591 29.39 -12.13 -14.63
C HIS A 591 28.05 -12.11 -13.87
N ILE A 592 28.09 -11.82 -12.56
CA ILE A 592 26.93 -11.86 -11.68
C ILE A 592 26.26 -10.48 -11.57
N ASP A 593 24.93 -10.45 -11.47
CA ASP A 593 24.14 -9.22 -11.29
C ASP A 593 24.29 -8.67 -9.86
N LEU A 594 25.24 -7.74 -9.68
CA LEU A 594 25.46 -7.03 -8.41
C LEU A 594 24.41 -5.93 -8.14
N GLY A 595 23.32 -5.85 -8.92
CA GLY A 595 22.16 -5.03 -8.60
C GLY A 595 21.24 -5.64 -7.54
N ASP A 596 21.27 -6.97 -7.37
CA ASP A 596 20.49 -7.69 -6.36
C ASP A 596 21.28 -7.84 -5.05
N SER A 597 20.76 -7.25 -3.98
CA SER A 597 21.36 -7.26 -2.64
C SER A 597 21.51 -8.68 -2.04
N ASP A 598 20.60 -9.61 -2.35
CA ASP A 598 20.73 -11.01 -1.89
C ASP A 598 21.74 -11.82 -2.71
N VAL A 599 22.02 -11.39 -3.95
CA VAL A 599 23.11 -11.92 -4.77
C VAL A 599 24.46 -11.35 -4.28
N VAL A 600 24.56 -10.06 -3.99
CA VAL A 600 25.76 -9.44 -3.41
C VAL A 600 26.09 -10.05 -2.03
N LYS A 601 25.11 -10.30 -1.16
CA LYS A 601 25.33 -11.02 0.12
C LYS A 601 25.85 -12.44 -0.06
N LYS A 602 25.37 -13.17 -1.08
CA LYS A 602 25.87 -14.53 -1.39
C LYS A 602 27.31 -14.48 -1.88
N ALA A 603 27.64 -13.54 -2.76
CA ALA A 603 29.02 -13.32 -3.23
C ALA A 603 29.95 -12.92 -2.06
N LEU A 604 29.54 -11.99 -1.20
CA LEU A 604 30.27 -11.61 0.02
C LEU A 604 30.55 -12.82 0.92
N LYS A 605 29.52 -13.61 1.22
CA LYS A 605 29.67 -14.81 2.05
C LYS A 605 30.60 -15.84 1.40
N MET A 606 30.55 -16.00 0.08
CA MET A 606 31.47 -16.88 -0.64
C MET A 606 32.92 -16.38 -0.54
N PHE A 607 33.18 -15.10 -0.76
CA PHE A 607 34.53 -14.54 -0.62
C PHE A 607 35.05 -14.56 0.83
N MET A 608 34.21 -14.28 1.83
CA MET A 608 34.59 -14.41 3.24
C MET A 608 34.88 -15.86 3.63
N ASN A 609 34.16 -16.84 3.07
CA ASN A 609 34.51 -18.25 3.21
C ASN A 609 35.86 -18.56 2.53
N MET A 610 36.10 -18.04 1.33
CA MET A 610 37.39 -18.21 0.63
C MET A 610 38.56 -17.60 1.40
N GLU A 611 38.37 -16.43 2.03
CA GLU A 611 39.39 -15.79 2.88
C GLU A 611 39.73 -16.67 4.10
N GLN A 612 38.73 -17.27 4.75
CA GLN A 612 38.93 -18.26 5.82
C GLN A 612 39.57 -19.56 5.32
N GLU A 613 39.26 -20.02 4.10
CA GLU A 613 39.91 -21.18 3.48
C GLU A 613 41.37 -20.89 3.13
N MET A 614 41.71 -19.68 2.67
CA MET A 614 43.10 -19.22 2.47
C MET A 614 43.86 -19.17 3.81
N GLU A 615 43.31 -18.55 4.86
CA GLU A 615 43.92 -18.53 6.19
C GLU A 615 44.14 -19.95 6.74
N ALA A 616 43.17 -20.85 6.57
CA ALA A 616 43.29 -22.26 6.97
C ALA A 616 44.30 -23.06 6.13
N GLN A 617 44.45 -22.77 4.83
CA GLN A 617 45.46 -23.42 3.97
C GLN A 617 46.86 -22.83 4.14
N GLN A 618 47.03 -21.64 4.73
CA GLN A 618 48.34 -20.97 4.86
C GLN A 618 49.38 -21.83 5.59
N ALA A 619 48.96 -22.58 6.63
CA ALA A 619 49.84 -23.54 7.31
C ALA A 619 50.33 -24.66 6.38
N THR A 620 49.50 -25.06 5.40
CA THR A 620 49.85 -26.10 4.41
C THR A 620 50.66 -25.57 3.24
N PHE A 621 50.53 -24.28 2.91
CA PHE A 621 51.45 -23.57 2.03
C PHE A 621 52.85 -23.54 2.65
N GLY A 622 52.94 -23.31 3.96
CA GLY A 622 54.18 -23.46 4.73
C GLY A 622 54.80 -24.86 4.64
N THR A 623 54.00 -25.94 4.66
CA THR A 623 54.53 -27.31 4.49
C THR A 623 55.00 -27.62 3.07
N PHE A 624 54.41 -27.01 2.04
CA PHE A 624 54.93 -27.10 0.67
C PHE A 624 56.32 -26.46 0.57
N ASN A 625 56.51 -25.25 1.11
CA ASN A 625 57.81 -24.59 1.12
C ASN A 625 58.87 -25.39 1.90
N LEU A 626 58.52 -25.92 3.07
CA LEU A 626 59.44 -26.77 3.85
C LEU A 626 59.80 -28.08 3.14
N ALA A 627 58.86 -28.68 2.37
CA ALA A 627 59.16 -29.85 1.56
C ALA A 627 60.09 -29.51 0.38
N ALA A 628 59.92 -28.33 -0.22
CA ALA A 628 60.77 -27.81 -1.28
C ALA A 628 62.21 -27.53 -0.79
N GLU A 629 62.35 -26.82 0.33
CA GLU A 629 63.65 -26.56 1.00
C GLU A 629 64.37 -27.86 1.34
N LYS A 630 63.68 -28.83 1.96
CA LYS A 630 64.21 -30.16 2.32
C LYS A 630 64.70 -30.98 1.12
N VAL A 631 64.13 -30.77 -0.08
CA VAL A 631 64.67 -31.36 -1.32
C VAL A 631 65.92 -30.58 -1.78
N ALA A 632 65.86 -29.25 -1.80
CA ALA A 632 66.98 -28.40 -2.22
C ALA A 632 68.25 -28.58 -1.35
N GLU A 633 68.10 -28.78 -0.03
CA GLU A 633 69.20 -29.09 0.91
C GLU A 633 70.02 -30.34 0.54
N ASN A 634 69.43 -31.26 -0.25
CA ASN A 634 70.07 -32.51 -0.67
C ASN A 634 70.62 -32.46 -2.11
N LEU A 635 70.57 -31.31 -2.76
CA LEU A 635 71.06 -31.05 -4.11
C LEU A 635 72.27 -30.12 -4.08
N GLU A 636 73.01 -30.04 -5.19
CA GLU A 636 74.06 -29.03 -5.35
C GLU A 636 73.43 -27.64 -5.54
N GLU A 637 73.97 -26.61 -4.87
CA GLU A 637 73.39 -25.25 -4.78
C GLU A 637 73.08 -24.57 -6.14
N ASN A 638 73.71 -25.04 -7.23
CA ASN A 638 73.53 -24.51 -8.59
C ASN A 638 73.04 -25.58 -9.58
N SER A 639 72.45 -26.66 -9.08
CA SER A 639 71.88 -27.73 -9.92
C SER A 639 70.53 -27.31 -10.54
N PRO A 640 70.17 -27.81 -11.73
CA PRO A 640 68.89 -27.49 -12.37
C PRO A 640 67.65 -27.83 -11.52
N GLY A 641 67.76 -28.81 -10.61
CA GLY A 641 66.68 -29.19 -9.70
C GLY A 641 66.40 -28.12 -8.64
N VAL A 642 67.44 -27.46 -8.11
CA VAL A 642 67.26 -26.32 -7.19
C VAL A 642 66.58 -25.15 -7.91
N THR A 643 66.94 -24.90 -9.18
CA THR A 643 66.32 -23.84 -9.99
C THR A 643 64.84 -24.13 -10.32
N ASP A 644 64.50 -25.36 -10.76
CA ASP A 644 63.08 -25.76 -10.98
C ASP A 644 62.25 -25.59 -9.70
N ILE A 645 62.78 -26.02 -8.55
CA ILE A 645 62.12 -25.87 -7.25
C ILE A 645 61.92 -24.40 -6.88
N GLN A 646 62.93 -23.54 -7.08
CA GLN A 646 62.85 -22.11 -6.79
C GLN A 646 61.85 -21.38 -7.70
N GLU A 647 61.89 -21.61 -9.01
CA GLU A 647 60.92 -21.05 -9.97
C GLU A 647 59.49 -21.51 -9.62
N LYS A 648 59.30 -22.76 -9.16
CA LYS A 648 58.01 -23.26 -8.67
C LYS A 648 57.57 -22.60 -7.37
N MET A 649 58.46 -22.37 -6.41
CA MET A 649 58.12 -21.66 -5.17
C MET A 649 57.68 -20.21 -5.46
N GLU A 650 58.36 -19.52 -6.39
CA GLU A 650 57.96 -18.18 -6.83
C GLU A 650 56.60 -18.19 -7.56
N GLU A 651 56.37 -19.09 -8.53
CA GLU A 651 55.08 -19.23 -9.23
C GLU A 651 53.90 -19.40 -8.26
N PHE A 652 54.06 -20.29 -7.27
CA PHE A 652 53.02 -20.59 -6.30
C PHE A 652 52.80 -19.45 -5.29
N ASN A 653 53.87 -18.76 -4.88
CA ASN A 653 53.78 -17.58 -4.02
C ASN A 653 53.08 -16.41 -4.73
N ASP A 654 53.40 -16.15 -6.00
CA ASP A 654 52.73 -15.12 -6.79
C ASP A 654 51.25 -15.45 -7.01
N ARG A 655 50.90 -16.70 -7.32
CA ARG A 655 49.50 -17.15 -7.42
C ARG A 655 48.76 -17.00 -6.08
N TRP A 656 49.37 -17.41 -4.97
CA TRP A 656 48.81 -17.26 -3.62
C TRP A 656 48.55 -15.79 -3.27
N ASN A 657 49.53 -14.92 -3.48
CA ASN A 657 49.42 -13.49 -3.17
C ASN A 657 48.41 -12.78 -4.08
N LYS A 658 48.34 -13.16 -5.36
CA LYS A 658 47.32 -12.67 -6.31
C LYS A 658 45.90 -13.07 -5.89
N ILE A 659 45.68 -14.33 -5.53
CA ILE A 659 44.37 -14.80 -5.03
C ILE A 659 44.01 -14.07 -3.74
N THR A 660 44.94 -13.97 -2.78
CA THR A 660 44.70 -13.28 -1.50
C THR A 660 44.31 -11.81 -1.71
N THR A 661 45.06 -11.09 -2.54
CA THR A 661 44.81 -9.66 -2.80
C THR A 661 43.52 -9.43 -3.59
N GLU A 662 43.20 -10.29 -4.56
CA GLU A 662 41.93 -10.21 -5.31
C GLU A 662 40.72 -10.54 -4.42
N VAL A 663 40.80 -11.56 -3.55
CA VAL A 663 39.74 -11.91 -2.59
C VAL A 663 39.43 -10.74 -1.66
N SER A 664 40.41 -10.21 -0.90
CA SER A 664 40.16 -9.11 0.04
C SER A 664 39.76 -7.81 -0.68
N SER A 665 40.29 -7.56 -1.90
CA SER A 665 39.85 -6.47 -2.77
C SER A 665 38.37 -6.61 -3.16
N ARG A 666 37.94 -7.82 -3.54
CA ARG A 666 36.55 -8.08 -3.97
C ARG A 666 35.57 -8.08 -2.80
N ILE A 667 35.99 -8.50 -1.60
CA ILE A 667 35.21 -8.29 -0.36
C ILE A 667 34.94 -6.79 -0.16
N ALA A 668 35.98 -5.96 -0.13
CA ALA A 668 35.83 -4.51 0.08
C ALA A 668 34.99 -3.83 -1.02
N GLN A 669 35.11 -4.27 -2.28
CA GLN A 669 34.25 -3.82 -3.39
C GLN A 669 32.77 -4.15 -3.14
N LEU A 670 32.48 -5.41 -2.77
CA LEU A 670 31.11 -5.91 -2.57
C LEU A 670 30.45 -5.34 -1.30
N GLU A 671 31.19 -5.14 -0.21
CA GLU A 671 30.70 -4.45 0.99
C GLU A 671 30.33 -3.00 0.65
N GLY A 672 31.17 -2.33 -0.14
CA GLY A 672 30.91 -0.98 -0.66
C GLY A 672 29.69 -0.90 -1.59
N ILE A 673 29.37 -1.96 -2.33
CA ILE A 673 28.14 -2.06 -3.15
C ILE A 673 26.92 -2.34 -2.26
N GLU A 674 26.95 -3.36 -1.39
CA GLU A 674 25.83 -3.71 -0.52
C GLU A 674 25.43 -2.54 0.38
N LEU A 675 26.39 -1.80 0.95
CA LEU A 675 26.11 -0.60 1.73
C LEU A 675 25.37 0.46 0.90
N LYS A 676 25.77 0.69 -0.35
CA LYS A 676 25.09 1.63 -1.26
C LYS A 676 23.71 1.12 -1.67
N LEU A 677 23.55 -0.18 -1.96
CA LEU A 677 22.27 -0.81 -2.27
C LEU A 677 21.29 -0.71 -1.11
N GLN A 678 21.72 -0.94 0.13
CA GLN A 678 20.86 -0.78 1.31
C GLN A 678 20.33 0.66 1.43
N HIS A 679 21.18 1.66 1.25
CA HIS A 679 20.76 3.07 1.26
C HIS A 679 19.83 3.41 0.10
N PHE A 680 20.11 2.91 -1.11
CA PHE A 680 19.25 3.11 -2.30
C PHE A 680 17.88 2.45 -2.14
N HIS A 681 17.83 1.19 -1.69
CA HIS A 681 16.57 0.47 -1.45
C HIS A 681 15.74 1.12 -0.34
N ALA A 682 16.36 1.58 0.76
CA ALA A 682 15.65 2.31 1.82
C ALA A 682 15.01 3.62 1.28
N ASP A 683 15.76 4.38 0.48
CA ASP A 683 15.25 5.60 -0.17
C ASP A 683 14.10 5.30 -1.15
N LEU A 684 14.26 4.24 -1.96
CA LEU A 684 13.30 3.82 -2.99
C LEU A 684 12.00 3.27 -2.36
N ILE A 685 12.08 2.53 -1.26
CA ILE A 685 10.92 2.05 -0.49
C ILE A 685 10.11 3.23 0.04
N ASP A 686 10.74 4.21 0.71
CA ASP A 686 10.04 5.39 1.25
C ASP A 686 9.30 6.19 0.17
N LYS A 687 9.94 6.47 -0.97
CA LYS A 687 9.27 7.19 -2.06
C LYS A 687 8.19 6.33 -2.74
N THR A 688 8.41 5.02 -2.87
CA THR A 688 7.45 4.10 -3.49
C THR A 688 6.21 3.88 -2.61
N GLN A 689 6.36 3.89 -1.28
CA GLN A 689 5.24 3.85 -0.35
C GLN A 689 4.32 5.07 -0.56
N TRP A 690 4.88 6.30 -0.57
CA TRP A 690 4.10 7.51 -0.85
C TRP A 690 3.39 7.47 -2.21
N MET A 691 4.05 6.93 -3.24
CA MET A 691 3.41 6.71 -4.55
C MET A 691 2.24 5.74 -4.44
N SER A 692 2.41 4.60 -3.76
CA SER A 692 1.38 3.58 -3.56
C SER A 692 0.17 4.09 -2.79
N ASP A 693 0.39 4.89 -1.74
CA ASP A 693 -0.67 5.53 -0.96
C ASP A 693 -1.43 6.57 -1.80
N THR A 694 -0.70 7.39 -2.56
CA THR A 694 -1.27 8.41 -3.45
C THR A 694 -2.08 7.78 -4.59
N GLU A 695 -1.58 6.71 -5.22
CA GLU A 695 -2.32 5.92 -6.20
C GLU A 695 -3.60 5.33 -5.61
N THR A 696 -3.52 4.74 -4.42
CA THR A 696 -4.67 4.12 -3.75
C THR A 696 -5.74 5.15 -3.43
N LEU A 697 -5.33 6.31 -2.89
CA LEU A 697 -6.21 7.43 -2.58
C LEU A 697 -6.90 7.97 -3.84
N LEU A 698 -6.15 8.25 -4.91
CA LEU A 698 -6.68 8.83 -6.16
C LEU A 698 -7.45 7.83 -7.02
N LYS A 699 -7.24 6.51 -6.87
CA LYS A 699 -8.03 5.45 -7.51
C LYS A 699 -9.30 5.08 -6.71
N SER A 700 -9.44 5.55 -5.46
CA SER A 700 -10.57 5.21 -4.60
C SER A 700 -11.92 5.70 -5.15
N PRO A 701 -13.05 4.99 -4.87
CA PRO A 701 -14.39 5.43 -5.28
C PRO A 701 -14.83 6.77 -4.68
N ALA A 702 -14.17 7.25 -3.62
CA ALA A 702 -14.44 8.56 -3.05
C ALA A 702 -14.17 9.70 -4.05
N PHE A 703 -13.18 9.52 -4.94
CA PHE A 703 -12.80 10.48 -5.98
C PHE A 703 -13.71 10.47 -7.23
N ASN A 704 -15.01 10.13 -7.06
CA ASN A 704 -16.00 10.24 -8.14
C ASN A 704 -16.42 11.71 -8.37
N LEU A 705 -15.58 12.43 -9.09
CA LEU A 705 -15.80 13.82 -9.55
C LEU A 705 -16.74 13.93 -10.76
N GLU A 706 -17.40 12.84 -11.18
CA GLU A 706 -18.31 12.78 -12.33
C GLU A 706 -19.79 12.70 -11.92
N ASP A 707 -20.09 12.62 -10.63
CA ASP A 707 -21.45 12.75 -10.09
C ASP A 707 -22.02 14.16 -10.34
N GLU A 708 -23.28 14.24 -10.79
CA GLU A 708 -24.03 15.48 -11.02
C GLU A 708 -24.56 16.07 -9.70
N ASN A 709 -24.79 15.23 -8.68
CA ASN A 709 -25.36 15.62 -7.39
C ASN A 709 -24.29 15.89 -6.31
N ILE A 710 -23.02 15.98 -6.68
CA ILE A 710 -21.92 16.24 -5.74
C ILE A 710 -22.11 17.61 -5.04
N SER A 711 -21.99 17.60 -3.70
CA SER A 711 -22.15 18.80 -2.88
C SER A 711 -20.92 19.72 -3.01
N SER A 712 -21.14 21.03 -2.83
CA SER A 712 -20.07 22.03 -2.97
C SER A 712 -18.89 21.75 -2.03
N ASP A 713 -19.18 21.35 -0.78
CA ASP A 713 -18.17 20.97 0.20
C ASP A 713 -17.31 19.78 -0.25
N LYS A 714 -17.91 18.76 -0.89
CA LYS A 714 -17.16 17.61 -1.40
C LYS A 714 -16.26 17.99 -2.57
N VAL A 715 -16.75 18.83 -3.48
CA VAL A 715 -15.92 19.34 -4.60
C VAL A 715 -14.77 20.19 -4.06
N ALA A 716 -15.01 21.03 -3.06
CA ALA A 716 -13.98 21.84 -2.41
C ALA A 716 -12.92 20.96 -1.73
N GLN A 717 -13.33 20.03 -0.87
CA GLN A 717 -12.44 19.08 -0.18
C GLN A 717 -11.58 18.27 -1.16
N GLN A 718 -12.17 17.79 -2.27
CA GLN A 718 -11.44 17.01 -3.27
C GLN A 718 -10.51 17.87 -4.12
N SER A 719 -10.87 19.13 -4.40
CA SER A 719 -9.99 20.09 -5.07
C SER A 719 -8.78 20.45 -4.20
N GLU A 720 -9.01 20.72 -2.91
CA GLU A 720 -7.96 21.02 -1.93
C GLU A 720 -7.03 19.82 -1.73
N LEU A 721 -7.59 18.60 -1.59
CA LEU A 721 -6.82 17.38 -1.46
C LEU A 721 -5.91 17.14 -2.69
N VAL A 722 -6.41 17.29 -3.92
CA VAL A 722 -5.57 17.12 -5.12
C VAL A 722 -4.51 18.22 -5.25
N GLU A 723 -4.82 19.47 -4.92
CA GLU A 723 -3.82 20.55 -4.91
C GLU A 723 -2.75 20.31 -3.83
N SER A 724 -3.12 19.74 -2.66
CA SER A 724 -2.16 19.31 -1.64
C SER A 724 -1.24 18.18 -2.13
N LEU A 725 -1.78 17.24 -2.92
CA LEU A 725 -1.03 16.10 -3.47
C LEU A 725 -0.08 16.55 -4.60
N ASP A 726 -0.48 17.51 -5.43
CA ASP A 726 0.43 18.11 -6.42
C ASP A 726 1.52 18.95 -5.73
N ASN A 727 1.21 19.69 -4.67
CA ASN A 727 2.24 20.36 -3.87
C ASN A 727 3.19 19.35 -3.20
N ALA A 728 2.68 18.22 -2.69
CA ALA A 728 3.48 17.13 -2.14
C ALA A 728 4.37 16.44 -3.20
N ARG A 729 3.89 16.30 -4.44
CA ARG A 729 4.66 15.85 -5.62
C ARG A 729 5.76 16.84 -5.98
N ARG A 730 5.45 18.14 -6.08
CA ARG A 730 6.42 19.21 -6.38
C ARG A 730 7.55 19.24 -5.35
N GLN A 731 7.23 19.15 -4.06
CA GLN A 731 8.21 19.07 -2.96
C GLN A 731 9.08 17.81 -3.04
N ARG A 732 8.50 16.65 -3.34
CA ARG A 732 9.23 15.37 -3.46
C ARG A 732 10.09 15.26 -4.71
N LYS A 733 9.80 16.02 -5.78
CA LYS A 733 10.47 15.91 -7.09
C LYS A 733 12.00 15.92 -6.98
N THR A 734 12.59 16.83 -6.20
CA THR A 734 14.05 16.93 -6.02
C THR A 734 14.64 15.70 -5.33
N SER A 735 13.93 15.15 -4.34
CA SER A 735 14.33 13.92 -3.66
C SER A 735 14.21 12.70 -4.58
N VAL A 736 13.15 12.61 -5.38
CA VAL A 736 13.00 11.54 -6.39
C VAL A 736 14.12 11.59 -7.43
N THR A 737 14.47 12.77 -7.95
CA THR A 737 15.63 12.90 -8.86
C THR A 737 16.96 12.57 -8.18
N ALA A 738 17.08 12.74 -6.86
CA ALA A 738 18.27 12.29 -6.12
C ALA A 738 18.31 10.76 -5.96
N VAL A 739 17.16 10.09 -5.79
CA VAL A 739 17.10 8.60 -5.82
C VAL A 739 17.43 8.07 -7.22
N GLN A 740 16.90 8.70 -8.28
CA GLN A 740 17.24 8.35 -9.66
C GLN A 740 18.76 8.45 -9.90
N LYS A 741 19.35 9.60 -9.57
CA LYS A 741 20.80 9.82 -9.69
C LYS A 741 21.62 8.83 -8.85
N LYS A 742 21.23 8.51 -7.61
CA LYS A 742 21.90 7.48 -6.80
C LYS A 742 21.89 6.11 -7.48
N GLY A 743 20.78 5.76 -8.13
CA GLY A 743 20.66 4.53 -8.91
C GLY A 743 21.59 4.52 -10.13
N GLU A 744 21.64 5.63 -10.88
CA GLU A 744 22.55 5.83 -12.02
C GLU A 744 24.02 5.71 -11.59
N GLU A 745 24.43 6.38 -10.51
CA GLU A 745 25.78 6.29 -9.94
C GLU A 745 26.14 4.87 -9.45
N LEU A 746 25.16 4.12 -8.92
CA LEU A 746 25.32 2.71 -8.56
C LEU A 746 25.48 1.79 -9.79
N ILE A 747 24.66 1.99 -10.83
CA ILE A 747 24.72 1.25 -12.10
C ILE A 747 26.09 1.44 -12.75
N GLU A 748 26.56 2.68 -12.84
CA GLU A 748 27.89 3.01 -13.38
C GLU A 748 29.01 2.40 -12.52
N HIS A 749 28.89 2.43 -11.19
CA HIS A 749 29.86 1.81 -10.29
C HIS A 749 29.94 0.27 -10.46
N CYS A 750 28.80 -0.41 -10.66
CA CYS A 750 28.77 -1.86 -10.89
C CYS A 750 29.38 -2.24 -12.24
N ARG A 751 29.09 -1.47 -13.30
CA ARG A 751 29.67 -1.65 -14.65
C ARG A 751 31.18 -1.42 -14.66
N ASN A 752 31.66 -0.40 -13.95
CA ASN A 752 33.10 -0.10 -13.81
C ASN A 752 33.88 -1.19 -13.04
N GLN A 753 33.18 -2.11 -12.36
CA GLN A 753 33.76 -3.31 -11.73
C GLN A 753 33.57 -4.60 -12.58
N GLY A 754 33.14 -4.47 -13.85
CA GLY A 754 32.98 -5.56 -14.82
C GLY A 754 31.60 -6.23 -14.86
N ASN A 755 30.66 -5.83 -13.99
CA ASN A 755 29.41 -6.55 -13.76
C ASN A 755 28.23 -5.94 -14.54
N ILE A 756 27.12 -6.69 -14.66
CA ILE A 756 25.93 -6.29 -15.43
C ILE A 756 24.72 -6.10 -14.49
N PRO A 757 24.38 -4.85 -14.09
CA PRO A 757 23.41 -4.58 -12.99
C PRO A 757 21.94 -4.56 -13.47
N VAL A 758 21.47 -5.63 -14.13
CA VAL A 758 20.17 -5.67 -14.83
C VAL A 758 18.99 -5.42 -13.88
N SER A 759 18.98 -6.07 -12.71
CA SER A 759 17.95 -5.93 -11.68
C SER A 759 17.83 -4.49 -11.18
N LEU A 760 18.96 -3.78 -11.07
CA LEU A 760 19.01 -2.39 -10.63
C LEU A 760 18.51 -1.43 -11.72
N GLU A 761 18.92 -1.64 -12.98
CA GLU A 761 18.42 -0.89 -14.14
C GLU A 761 16.90 -1.03 -14.29
N GLN A 762 16.36 -2.25 -14.16
CA GLN A 762 14.92 -2.51 -14.21
C GLN A 762 14.17 -1.89 -13.02
N SER A 763 14.74 -1.97 -11.81
CA SER A 763 14.17 -1.34 -10.61
C SER A 763 14.10 0.19 -10.74
N LEU A 764 15.11 0.80 -11.35
CA LEU A 764 15.17 2.25 -11.59
C LEU A 764 14.16 2.72 -12.65
N SER A 765 13.99 1.95 -13.74
CA SER A 765 12.93 2.22 -14.73
C SER A 765 11.55 2.14 -14.08
N ASN A 766 11.24 1.01 -13.41
CA ASN A 766 9.98 0.80 -12.71
C ASN A 766 9.65 1.94 -11.73
N PHE A 767 10.65 2.44 -11.01
CA PHE A 767 10.51 3.60 -10.11
C PHE A 767 10.18 4.89 -10.87
N SER A 768 10.89 5.17 -11.97
CA SER A 768 10.65 6.35 -12.82
C SER A 768 9.27 6.33 -13.48
N ASP A 769 8.91 5.20 -14.09
CA ASP A 769 7.63 4.98 -14.78
C ASP A 769 6.46 5.11 -13.80
N ARG A 770 6.61 4.58 -12.58
CA ARG A 770 5.60 4.71 -11.52
C ARG A 770 5.46 6.15 -11.02
N TRP A 771 6.55 6.89 -10.86
CA TRP A 771 6.49 8.32 -10.51
C TRP A 771 5.79 9.15 -11.59
N ASN A 772 6.08 8.88 -12.86
CA ASN A 772 5.41 9.52 -13.99
C ASN A 772 3.91 9.18 -14.01
N SER A 773 3.56 7.91 -13.78
CA SER A 773 2.16 7.43 -13.66
C SER A 773 1.39 8.16 -12.54
N VAL A 774 1.93 8.19 -11.31
CA VAL A 774 1.34 8.94 -10.17
C VAL A 774 1.14 10.42 -10.54
N GLY A 775 2.13 11.00 -11.25
CA GLY A 775 2.03 12.34 -11.79
C GLY A 775 0.84 12.54 -12.72
N THR A 776 0.70 11.73 -13.78
CA THR A 776 -0.43 11.82 -14.71
C THR A 776 -1.79 11.61 -14.04
N LEU A 777 -1.85 10.78 -13.00
CA LEU A 777 -3.06 10.54 -12.20
C LEU A 777 -3.44 11.76 -11.34
N ILE A 778 -2.45 12.45 -10.74
CA ILE A 778 -2.67 13.74 -10.07
C ILE A 778 -3.20 14.77 -11.07
N ASP A 779 -2.58 14.89 -12.24
CA ASP A 779 -2.93 15.88 -13.26
C ASP A 779 -4.36 15.64 -13.83
N ASP A 780 -4.74 14.38 -14.10
CA ASP A 780 -6.12 13.99 -14.47
C ASP A 780 -7.15 14.35 -13.38
N ARG A 781 -6.89 13.95 -12.13
CA ARG A 781 -7.81 14.23 -11.02
C ARG A 781 -7.94 15.72 -10.75
N ARG A 782 -6.88 16.51 -10.95
CA ARG A 782 -6.88 17.97 -10.82
C ARG A 782 -7.74 18.63 -11.90
N HIS A 783 -7.64 18.16 -13.14
CA HIS A 783 -8.50 18.61 -14.23
C HIS A 783 -9.98 18.27 -13.98
N LYS A 784 -10.28 17.02 -13.57
CA LYS A 784 -11.64 16.60 -13.20
C LYS A 784 -12.21 17.42 -12.03
N ALA A 785 -11.40 17.76 -11.02
CA ALA A 785 -11.82 18.60 -9.89
C ALA A 785 -12.16 20.03 -10.32
N LEU A 786 -11.35 20.62 -11.22
CA LEU A 786 -11.64 21.93 -11.82
C LEU A 786 -12.96 21.93 -12.62
N LEU A 787 -13.23 20.88 -13.41
CA LEU A 787 -14.49 20.75 -14.14
C LEU A 787 -15.69 20.60 -13.19
N ALA A 788 -15.58 19.73 -12.18
CA ALA A 788 -16.62 19.56 -11.16
C ALA A 788 -16.94 20.87 -10.41
N ARG A 789 -15.90 21.66 -10.09
CA ARG A 789 -16.06 22.99 -9.49
C ARG A 789 -16.80 23.96 -10.41
N ARG A 790 -16.40 24.04 -11.68
CA ARG A 790 -17.12 24.86 -12.68
C ARG A 790 -18.57 24.42 -12.87
N ARG A 791 -18.89 23.12 -12.83
CA ARG A 791 -20.28 22.62 -12.85
C ARG A 791 -21.07 23.12 -11.64
N ARG A 792 -20.46 23.04 -10.44
CA ARG A 792 -21.04 23.51 -9.17
C ARG A 792 -21.30 25.02 -9.20
N ASP A 793 -20.31 25.82 -9.60
CA ASP A 793 -20.40 27.28 -9.74
C ASP A 793 -21.56 27.70 -10.67
N VAL A 794 -21.74 26.98 -11.80
CA VAL A 794 -22.86 27.21 -12.74
C VAL A 794 -24.19 26.80 -12.11
N GLN A 795 -24.28 25.63 -11.47
CA GLN A 795 -25.53 25.15 -10.87
C GLN A 795 -26.00 26.04 -9.71
N ASP A 796 -25.07 26.55 -8.90
CA ASP A 796 -25.39 27.43 -7.76
C ASP A 796 -25.87 28.82 -8.24
N LEU A 797 -25.32 29.30 -9.37
CA LEU A 797 -25.82 30.50 -10.05
C LEU A 797 -27.21 30.28 -10.68
N ILE A 798 -27.49 29.10 -11.25
CA ILE A 798 -28.85 28.73 -11.71
C ILE A 798 -29.83 28.74 -10.52
N VAL A 799 -29.47 28.15 -9.38
CA VAL A 799 -30.32 28.11 -8.17
C VAL A 799 -30.60 29.52 -7.62
N THR A 800 -29.59 30.40 -7.63
CA THR A 800 -29.73 31.80 -7.20
C THR A 800 -30.73 32.56 -8.10
N LEU A 801 -30.59 32.46 -9.42
CA LEU A 801 -31.49 33.11 -10.37
C LEU A 801 -32.89 32.48 -10.38
N GLU A 802 -33.01 31.16 -10.18
CA GLU A 802 -34.30 30.51 -9.97
C GLU A 802 -35.04 31.06 -8.73
N ALA A 803 -34.33 31.49 -7.68
CA ALA A 803 -34.93 32.08 -6.50
C ALA A 803 -35.51 33.48 -6.78
N VAL A 804 -34.80 34.31 -7.55
CA VAL A 804 -35.31 35.62 -8.04
C VAL A 804 -36.58 35.41 -8.87
N VAL A 805 -36.55 34.49 -9.85
CA VAL A 805 -37.74 34.16 -10.66
C VAL A 805 -38.89 33.64 -9.80
N LYS A 806 -38.64 32.81 -8.77
CA LYS A 806 -39.68 32.33 -7.82
C LYS A 806 -40.28 33.45 -6.97
N ASP A 807 -39.54 34.50 -6.64
CA ASP A 807 -40.11 35.68 -5.96
C ASP A 807 -41.03 36.47 -6.90
N VAL A 808 -40.58 36.73 -8.12
CA VAL A 808 -41.37 37.43 -9.15
C VAL A 808 -42.61 36.64 -9.57
N GLU A 809 -42.53 35.32 -9.71
CA GLU A 809 -43.69 34.43 -9.91
C GLU A 809 -44.71 34.61 -8.77
N ARG A 810 -44.25 34.65 -7.50
CA ARG A 810 -45.08 34.86 -6.30
C ARG A 810 -45.65 36.29 -6.18
N VAL A 811 -45.12 37.26 -6.90
CA VAL A 811 -45.72 38.60 -7.03
C VAL A 811 -46.76 38.60 -8.16
N THR A 812 -46.38 38.17 -9.35
CA THR A 812 -47.26 38.14 -10.53
C THR A 812 -48.50 37.27 -10.32
N SER A 813 -48.40 36.17 -9.58
CA SER A 813 -49.54 35.30 -9.24
C SER A 813 -50.58 35.94 -8.31
N LYS A 814 -50.35 37.16 -7.79
CA LYS A 814 -51.31 37.90 -6.95
C LYS A 814 -52.14 38.91 -7.75
N PHE A 815 -51.78 39.18 -9.01
CA PHE A 815 -52.55 40.10 -9.84
C PHE A 815 -53.81 39.41 -10.37
N SER A 816 -54.97 40.00 -10.12
CA SER A 816 -56.22 39.57 -10.77
C SER A 816 -56.11 39.77 -12.30
N PRO A 817 -56.72 38.91 -13.13
CA PRO A 817 -56.87 39.16 -14.55
C PRO A 817 -57.55 40.51 -14.84
N GLU A 818 -58.48 40.92 -13.97
CA GLU A 818 -59.15 42.20 -14.05
C GLU A 818 -58.30 43.33 -13.45
N VAL A 819 -58.49 44.56 -13.93
CA VAL A 819 -57.80 45.75 -13.44
C VAL A 819 -58.56 46.30 -12.22
N PRO A 820 -57.91 46.63 -11.08
CA PRO A 820 -58.61 47.07 -9.88
C PRO A 820 -59.42 48.35 -10.12
N GLU A 821 -60.64 48.43 -9.57
CA GLU A 821 -61.45 49.65 -9.71
C GLU A 821 -60.91 50.87 -8.95
N ASN A 822 -60.02 50.63 -7.98
CA ASN A 822 -59.46 51.62 -7.06
C ASN A 822 -58.16 52.22 -7.61
N GLU A 823 -58.17 53.53 -7.90
CA GLU A 823 -57.02 54.30 -8.40
C GLU A 823 -55.75 54.15 -7.53
N TYR A 824 -55.91 54.05 -6.21
CA TYR A 824 -54.79 53.83 -5.27
C TYR A 824 -54.17 52.44 -5.45
N GLU A 825 -55.01 51.42 -5.64
CA GLU A 825 -54.55 50.05 -5.84
C GLU A 825 -53.93 49.86 -7.23
N MET A 826 -54.49 50.49 -8.27
CA MET A 826 -53.90 50.55 -9.60
C MET A 826 -52.47 51.11 -9.55
N LYS A 827 -52.27 52.24 -8.85
CA LYS A 827 -50.95 52.87 -8.67
C LYS A 827 -49.99 52.01 -7.84
N SER A 828 -50.50 51.33 -6.81
CA SER A 828 -49.71 50.40 -5.98
C SER A 828 -49.23 49.17 -6.77
N GLN A 829 -50.11 48.53 -7.55
CA GLN A 829 -49.73 47.43 -8.45
C GLN A 829 -48.75 47.91 -9.53
N LEU A 830 -48.95 49.12 -10.08
CA LEU A 830 -48.08 49.68 -11.12
C LEU A 830 -46.65 49.91 -10.60
N GLU A 831 -46.50 50.47 -9.40
CA GLU A 831 -45.18 50.70 -8.81
C GLU A 831 -44.47 49.39 -8.45
N LEU A 832 -45.22 48.41 -7.91
CA LEU A 832 -44.70 47.07 -7.64
C LEU A 832 -44.23 46.35 -8.92
N CYS A 833 -44.90 46.58 -10.07
CA CYS A 833 -44.44 46.05 -11.36
C CYS A 833 -43.10 46.66 -11.79
N LYS A 834 -42.91 47.99 -11.64
CA LYS A 834 -41.63 48.66 -11.96
C LYS A 834 -40.48 48.11 -11.12
N VAL A 835 -40.66 48.04 -9.80
CA VAL A 835 -39.63 47.54 -8.86
C VAL A 835 -39.20 46.12 -9.20
N LYS A 836 -40.15 45.25 -9.59
CA LYS A 836 -39.84 43.86 -9.98
C LYS A 836 -39.22 43.75 -11.37
N LEU A 837 -39.50 44.68 -12.29
CA LEU A 837 -38.76 44.78 -13.57
C LEU A 837 -37.32 45.28 -13.36
N GLU A 838 -37.10 46.21 -12.45
CA GLU A 838 -35.75 46.69 -12.08
C GLU A 838 -34.91 45.61 -11.39
N GLU A 839 -35.53 44.80 -10.52
CA GLU A 839 -34.90 43.61 -9.92
C GLU A 839 -34.53 42.54 -10.96
N LEU A 840 -35.33 42.36 -12.00
CA LEU A 840 -34.95 41.52 -13.13
C LEU A 840 -33.78 42.15 -13.90
N SER A 841 -33.86 43.43 -14.32
CA SER A 841 -32.80 44.06 -15.12
C SER A 841 -31.43 44.08 -14.43
N THR A 842 -31.40 44.27 -13.11
CA THR A 842 -30.15 44.21 -12.32
C THR A 842 -29.54 42.81 -12.26
N ASN A 843 -30.37 41.76 -12.34
CA ASN A 843 -29.94 40.36 -12.35
C ASN A 843 -29.71 39.79 -13.78
N GLU A 844 -30.10 40.51 -14.84
CA GLU A 844 -29.91 40.07 -16.23
C GLU A 844 -28.44 39.83 -16.59
N VAL A 845 -27.51 40.61 -16.05
CA VAL A 845 -26.06 40.41 -16.22
C VAL A 845 -25.61 39.04 -15.70
N SER A 846 -26.17 38.59 -14.58
CA SER A 846 -25.92 37.26 -14.02
C SER A 846 -26.53 36.15 -14.88
N LEU A 847 -27.68 36.41 -15.54
CA LEU A 847 -28.29 35.49 -16.48
C LEU A 847 -27.46 35.34 -17.78
N ILE A 848 -26.92 36.45 -18.31
CA ILE A 848 -25.96 36.42 -19.42
C ILE A 848 -24.71 35.62 -19.03
N LYS A 849 -24.18 35.86 -17.82
CA LYS A 849 -23.01 35.14 -17.29
C LYS A 849 -23.25 33.63 -17.15
N VAL A 850 -24.41 33.19 -16.65
CA VAL A 850 -24.69 31.75 -16.50
C VAL A 850 -24.86 31.05 -17.86
N ARG A 851 -25.47 31.73 -18.84
CA ARG A 851 -25.55 31.25 -20.24
C ARG A 851 -24.15 31.07 -20.85
N GLU A 852 -23.24 32.02 -20.64
CA GLU A 852 -21.88 31.93 -21.17
C GLU A 852 -21.04 30.84 -20.49
N LEU A 853 -21.01 30.80 -19.15
CA LEU A 853 -20.25 29.81 -18.39
C LEU A 853 -20.73 28.38 -18.71
N SER A 854 -22.04 28.14 -18.74
CA SER A 854 -22.62 26.84 -19.09
C SER A 854 -22.27 26.42 -20.53
N ARG A 855 -22.32 27.36 -21.50
CA ARG A 855 -21.95 27.10 -22.90
C ARG A 855 -20.47 26.80 -23.07
N ASN A 856 -19.58 27.53 -22.40
CA ASN A 856 -18.14 27.27 -22.49
C ASN A 856 -17.77 25.94 -21.81
N LEU A 857 -18.33 25.66 -20.63
CA LEU A 857 -18.12 24.38 -19.95
C LEU A 857 -18.59 23.18 -20.78
N SER A 858 -19.69 23.30 -21.54
CA SER A 858 -20.18 22.22 -22.42
C SER A 858 -19.26 21.86 -23.61
N LYS A 859 -18.19 22.63 -23.86
CA LYS A 859 -17.13 22.29 -24.83
C LYS A 859 -16.02 21.42 -24.21
N GLU A 860 -15.87 21.49 -22.89
CA GLU A 860 -14.77 20.86 -22.13
C GLU A 860 -15.25 19.66 -21.29
N ASP A 861 -16.53 19.65 -20.86
CA ASP A 861 -17.09 18.62 -19.96
C ASP A 861 -18.39 18.00 -20.51
N ARG A 862 -18.39 16.67 -20.61
CA ARG A 862 -19.54 15.85 -21.03
C ARG A 862 -20.71 15.86 -20.04
N HIS A 863 -20.47 16.16 -18.76
CA HIS A 863 -21.48 16.10 -17.69
C HIS A 863 -22.25 17.42 -17.52
N THR A 864 -22.56 18.08 -18.65
CA THR A 864 -23.20 19.41 -18.72
C THR A 864 -24.65 19.46 -19.26
N PRO A 865 -25.26 18.42 -19.86
CA PRO A 865 -26.65 18.49 -20.36
C PRO A 865 -27.71 18.90 -19.31
N HIS A 866 -27.54 18.54 -18.04
CA HIS A 866 -28.45 18.97 -16.98
C HIS A 866 -28.35 20.49 -16.70
N LEU A 867 -27.14 21.06 -16.75
CA LEU A 867 -26.89 22.50 -16.61
C LEU A 867 -27.47 23.28 -17.80
N GLN A 868 -27.25 22.79 -19.02
CA GLN A 868 -27.84 23.36 -20.24
C GLN A 868 -29.37 23.37 -20.17
N SER A 869 -29.96 22.26 -19.70
CA SER A 869 -31.41 22.16 -19.46
C SER A 869 -31.89 23.08 -18.33
N GLY A 870 -31.09 23.29 -17.29
CA GLY A 870 -31.35 24.22 -16.19
C GLY A 870 -31.38 25.67 -16.65
N VAL A 871 -30.33 26.13 -17.35
CA VAL A 871 -30.27 27.47 -17.94
C VAL A 871 -31.46 27.71 -18.88
N LYS A 872 -31.82 26.73 -19.72
CA LYS A 872 -32.99 26.88 -20.61
C LYS A 872 -34.30 27.04 -19.82
N ARG A 873 -34.57 26.20 -18.82
CA ARG A 873 -35.79 26.33 -17.99
C ARG A 873 -35.84 27.66 -17.23
N LEU A 874 -34.68 28.19 -16.84
CA LEU A 874 -34.55 29.49 -16.21
C LEU A 874 -34.86 30.61 -17.22
N ASP A 875 -34.28 30.57 -18.41
CA ASP A 875 -34.55 31.52 -19.50
C ASP A 875 -36.05 31.54 -19.89
N ASP A 876 -36.63 30.36 -20.14
CA ASP A 876 -38.06 30.20 -20.52
C ASP A 876 -39.00 30.82 -19.45
N ARG A 877 -38.69 30.66 -18.16
CA ARG A 877 -39.47 31.23 -17.05
C ARG A 877 -39.20 32.72 -16.85
N TRP A 878 -37.95 33.16 -16.99
CA TRP A 878 -37.52 34.55 -16.89
C TRP A 878 -38.27 35.43 -17.90
N SER A 879 -38.20 35.07 -19.18
CA SER A 879 -38.91 35.80 -20.24
C SER A 879 -40.42 35.83 -20.01
N LYS A 880 -40.99 34.75 -19.46
CA LYS A 880 -42.42 34.69 -19.12
C LYS A 880 -42.81 35.64 -17.99
N VAL A 881 -42.04 35.74 -16.89
CA VAL A 881 -42.37 36.67 -15.81
C VAL A 881 -42.13 38.12 -16.20
N GLN A 882 -41.08 38.40 -16.96
CA GLN A 882 -40.82 39.74 -17.50
C GLN A 882 -41.99 40.21 -18.37
N ALA A 883 -42.41 39.40 -19.35
CA ALA A 883 -43.53 39.73 -20.21
C ALA A 883 -44.86 39.93 -19.44
N ALA A 884 -45.10 39.13 -18.39
CA ALA A 884 -46.28 39.28 -17.54
C ALA A 884 -46.28 40.58 -16.71
N LEU A 885 -45.12 41.02 -16.21
CA LEU A 885 -44.96 42.31 -15.55
C LEU A 885 -45.14 43.48 -16.53
N GLU A 886 -44.49 43.42 -17.69
CA GLU A 886 -44.60 44.46 -18.73
C GLU A 886 -46.03 44.62 -19.26
N ASP A 887 -46.77 43.52 -19.45
CA ASP A 887 -48.17 43.59 -19.87
C ASP A 887 -49.07 44.16 -18.76
N ARG A 888 -48.90 43.71 -17.52
CA ARG A 888 -49.67 44.24 -16.39
C ARG A 888 -49.37 45.73 -16.15
N GLN A 889 -48.13 46.17 -16.34
CA GLN A 889 -47.75 47.59 -16.33
C GLN A 889 -48.54 48.37 -17.39
N LYS A 890 -48.58 47.88 -18.65
CA LYS A 890 -49.32 48.51 -19.76
C LYS A 890 -50.83 48.59 -19.47
N GLN A 891 -51.44 47.51 -18.97
CA GLN A 891 -52.85 47.46 -18.57
C GLN A 891 -53.19 48.53 -17.51
N LEU A 892 -52.36 48.61 -16.46
CA LEU A 892 -52.56 49.54 -15.34
C LEU A 892 -52.36 51.00 -15.75
N THR A 893 -51.41 51.30 -16.64
CA THR A 893 -51.23 52.65 -17.19
C THR A 893 -52.43 53.08 -18.02
N ALA A 894 -52.86 52.27 -19.01
CA ALA A 894 -53.97 52.63 -19.90
C ALA A 894 -55.30 52.85 -19.15
N ALA A 895 -55.57 52.06 -18.10
CA ALA A 895 -56.79 52.19 -17.33
C ALA A 895 -56.86 53.48 -16.48
N LEU A 896 -55.72 54.04 -16.08
CA LEU A 896 -55.64 55.32 -15.35
C LEU A 896 -55.91 56.56 -16.23
N GLU A 897 -55.75 56.45 -17.55
CA GLU A 897 -55.88 57.58 -18.48
C GLU A 897 -57.33 57.82 -18.98
N SER A 898 -58.25 56.88 -18.72
CA SER A 898 -59.60 56.83 -19.34
C SER A 898 -60.74 57.52 -18.55
N GLY A 899 -60.42 58.47 -17.67
CA GLY A 899 -61.39 59.16 -16.78
C GLY A 899 -62.09 60.40 -17.37
N PRO A 900 -63.26 60.82 -16.84
CA PRO A 900 -64.00 61.99 -17.33
C PRO A 900 -63.36 63.34 -16.91
N PRO A 901 -63.38 64.40 -17.75
CA PRO A 901 -62.75 65.69 -17.44
C PRO A 901 -63.42 66.49 -16.32
N LYS A 902 -62.61 67.18 -15.51
CA LYS A 902 -63.08 68.04 -14.40
C LYS A 902 -64.08 69.12 -14.81
N GLN A 903 -63.95 69.68 -16.02
CA GLN A 903 -64.84 70.73 -16.54
C GLN A 903 -66.28 70.24 -16.74
N PHE A 904 -66.46 68.97 -17.15
CA PHE A 904 -67.79 68.39 -17.34
C PHE A 904 -68.59 68.31 -16.04
N LEU A 905 -67.93 67.89 -14.95
CA LEU A 905 -68.54 67.82 -13.62
C LEU A 905 -68.93 69.23 -13.12
N SER A 906 -68.02 70.21 -13.22
CA SER A 906 -68.26 71.58 -12.74
C SER A 906 -69.43 72.29 -13.42
N THR A 907 -69.74 71.99 -14.69
CA THR A 907 -70.89 72.59 -15.38
C THR A 907 -72.22 71.97 -14.91
N MET A 908 -72.23 70.69 -14.52
CA MET A 908 -73.44 69.98 -14.12
C MET A 908 -74.05 70.52 -12.83
N ASP A 909 -73.22 70.77 -11.82
CA ASP A 909 -73.66 71.32 -10.52
C ASP A 909 -74.20 72.74 -10.64
N ALA A 910 -73.62 73.57 -11.52
CA ALA A 910 -74.02 74.97 -11.72
C ALA A 910 -75.46 75.10 -12.26
N VAL A 911 -75.85 74.26 -13.23
CA VAL A 911 -77.19 74.33 -13.83
C VAL A 911 -78.27 73.88 -12.85
N LEU A 912 -78.02 72.81 -12.09
CA LEU A 912 -78.92 72.31 -11.04
C LEU A 912 -79.23 73.38 -9.97
N LEU A 913 -78.26 74.25 -9.67
CA LEU A 913 -78.41 75.33 -8.69
C LEU A 913 -79.25 76.49 -9.26
N LYS A 914 -79.13 76.78 -10.56
CA LYS A 914 -79.93 77.81 -11.26
C LYS A 914 -81.41 77.43 -11.37
N ILE A 915 -81.70 76.17 -11.69
CA ILE A 915 -83.07 75.60 -11.82
C ILE A 915 -83.90 75.86 -10.56
N LYS A 916 -83.38 75.51 -9.38
CA LYS A 916 -84.04 75.71 -8.07
C LYS A 916 -84.41 77.17 -7.78
N SER A 917 -83.67 78.13 -8.32
CA SER A 917 -83.96 79.55 -8.14
C SER A 917 -85.15 80.03 -8.95
N MET A 918 -85.45 79.39 -10.08
CA MET A 918 -86.58 79.74 -10.97
C MET A 918 -87.90 79.14 -10.47
N GLU A 919 -87.87 77.91 -9.94
CA GLU A 919 -89.01 77.26 -9.26
C GLU A 919 -89.66 78.18 -8.22
N SER A 920 -88.84 78.79 -7.35
CA SER A 920 -89.29 79.65 -6.25
C SER A 920 -90.07 80.90 -6.71
N GLN A 921 -89.74 81.46 -7.88
CA GLN A 921 -90.32 82.73 -8.36
C GLN A 921 -91.73 82.58 -8.96
N LEU A 922 -92.19 81.36 -9.23
CA LEU A 922 -93.46 81.10 -9.94
C LEU A 922 -94.63 80.69 -9.03
N GLY A 923 -94.40 80.60 -7.71
CA GLY A 923 -95.33 79.96 -6.75
C GLY A 923 -96.41 80.83 -6.08
N SER A 924 -96.50 82.14 -6.37
CA SER A 924 -97.48 83.05 -5.73
C SER A 924 -98.91 82.93 -6.29
N GLU A 925 -99.92 83.54 -5.65
CA GLU A 925 -101.29 83.63 -6.20
C GLU A 925 -101.48 84.91 -7.06
N PHE A 926 -102.58 85.00 -7.83
CA PHE A 926 -102.86 86.11 -8.74
C PHE A 926 -104.19 86.81 -8.40
N LEU A 927 -104.19 88.15 -8.44
CA LEU A 927 -105.32 89.03 -8.09
C LEU A 927 -105.44 90.15 -9.14
N ILE A 928 -106.65 90.65 -9.39
CA ILE A 928 -106.86 91.82 -10.26
C ILE A 928 -106.53 93.09 -9.47
N THR A 929 -105.71 93.98 -10.02
CA THR A 929 -105.42 95.31 -9.47
C THR A 929 -105.81 96.41 -10.46
N ASP A 930 -105.46 97.66 -10.18
CA ASP A 930 -105.57 98.73 -11.17
C ASP A 930 -104.71 98.42 -12.42
N THR A 931 -105.06 99.05 -13.54
CA THR A 931 -104.47 98.75 -14.85
C THR A 931 -102.94 98.89 -14.87
N ALA A 932 -102.38 99.88 -14.17
CA ALA A 932 -100.93 100.11 -14.16
C ALA A 932 -100.18 99.04 -13.36
N SER A 933 -100.70 98.66 -12.19
CA SER A 933 -100.15 97.56 -11.38
C SER A 933 -100.16 96.21 -12.12
N LEU A 934 -101.20 95.95 -12.93
CA LEU A 934 -101.28 94.73 -13.75
C LEU A 934 -100.29 94.73 -14.92
N GLU A 935 -100.05 95.88 -15.56
CA GLU A 935 -99.05 96.02 -16.63
C GLU A 935 -97.62 95.80 -16.08
N GLU A 936 -97.30 96.28 -14.88
CA GLU A 936 -96.00 96.04 -14.24
C GLU A 936 -95.75 94.55 -13.95
N GLN A 937 -96.78 93.82 -13.50
CA GLN A 937 -96.68 92.36 -13.30
C GLN A 937 -96.44 91.60 -14.61
N LEU A 938 -97.11 92.02 -15.70
CA LEU A 938 -96.93 91.39 -17.01
C LEU A 938 -95.50 91.56 -17.55
N GLN A 939 -94.88 92.71 -17.29
CA GLN A 939 -93.50 93.00 -17.70
C GLN A 939 -92.49 92.10 -16.95
N LYS A 940 -92.67 91.89 -15.64
CA LYS A 940 -91.81 91.03 -14.81
C LYS A 940 -91.76 89.57 -15.33
N TYR A 941 -92.90 89.01 -15.72
CA TYR A 941 -92.94 87.63 -16.24
C TYR A 941 -92.39 87.47 -17.67
N LYS A 942 -92.28 88.54 -18.47
CA LYS A 942 -91.54 88.51 -19.74
C LYS A 942 -90.03 88.40 -19.52
N GLN A 943 -89.50 89.20 -18.60
CA GLN A 943 -88.05 89.22 -18.31
C GLN A 943 -87.55 87.89 -17.69
N LEU A 944 -88.41 87.18 -16.94
CA LEU A 944 -88.10 85.82 -16.48
C LEU A 944 -87.94 84.82 -17.64
N GLN A 945 -88.72 84.96 -18.71
CA GLN A 945 -88.71 84.08 -19.87
C GLN A 945 -87.43 84.25 -20.72
N GLU A 946 -86.93 85.49 -20.87
CA GLU A 946 -85.65 85.77 -21.55
C GLU A 946 -84.48 85.05 -20.86
N ASN A 947 -84.42 85.11 -19.52
CA ASN A 947 -83.39 84.46 -18.70
C ASN A 947 -83.38 82.93 -18.82
N MET A 948 -84.50 82.30 -19.23
CA MET A 948 -84.52 80.85 -19.47
C MET A 948 -83.78 80.48 -20.77
N THR A 949 -83.83 81.33 -21.81
CA THR A 949 -83.20 81.04 -23.11
C THR A 949 -81.67 80.92 -23.04
N GLU A 950 -81.02 81.60 -22.10
CA GLU A 950 -79.57 81.54 -21.88
C GLU A 950 -79.12 80.14 -21.40
N GLN A 951 -79.85 79.56 -20.45
CA GLN A 951 -79.43 78.36 -19.72
C GLN A 951 -79.55 77.08 -20.54
N GLN A 952 -80.36 77.09 -21.61
CA GLN A 952 -80.48 75.98 -22.57
C GLN A 952 -79.11 75.53 -23.11
N ARG A 953 -78.21 76.48 -23.40
CA ARG A 953 -76.87 76.17 -23.95
C ARG A 953 -76.02 75.30 -23.02
N ASN A 954 -76.20 75.44 -21.70
CA ASN A 954 -75.47 74.64 -20.71
C ASN A 954 -76.01 73.20 -20.64
N ILE A 955 -77.34 73.03 -20.78
CA ILE A 955 -77.99 71.72 -20.91
C ILE A 955 -77.47 70.98 -22.16
N ASP A 956 -77.39 71.68 -23.30
CA ASP A 956 -76.96 71.10 -24.58
C ASP A 956 -75.49 70.62 -24.53
N TYR A 957 -74.60 71.40 -23.89
CA TYR A 957 -73.21 71.00 -23.64
C TYR A 957 -73.08 69.76 -22.74
N LEU A 958 -73.88 69.69 -21.66
CA LEU A 958 -73.88 68.55 -20.74
C LEU A 958 -74.39 67.28 -21.42
N ASN A 959 -75.48 67.36 -22.18
CA ASN A 959 -76.02 66.23 -22.94
C ASN A 959 -75.01 65.74 -23.99
N SER A 960 -74.50 66.62 -24.84
CA SER A 960 -73.58 66.26 -25.96
C SER A 960 -72.19 65.80 -25.51
N THR A 961 -71.74 66.22 -24.31
CA THR A 961 -70.46 65.77 -23.73
C THR A 961 -70.65 64.47 -22.94
N GLY A 962 -71.74 64.34 -22.17
CA GLY A 962 -72.08 63.13 -21.43
C GLY A 962 -72.29 61.92 -22.34
N ASP A 963 -73.00 62.10 -23.46
CA ASP A 963 -73.29 61.02 -24.42
C ASP A 963 -72.03 60.47 -25.15
N LYS A 964 -70.89 61.19 -25.10
CA LYS A 964 -69.58 60.67 -25.52
C LYS A 964 -69.01 59.72 -24.47
N PHE A 965 -69.02 60.12 -23.20
CA PHE A 965 -68.51 59.28 -22.10
C PHE A 965 -69.40 58.06 -21.82
N VAL A 966 -70.71 58.16 -22.03
CA VAL A 966 -71.63 57.01 -22.01
C VAL A 966 -71.23 55.92 -23.02
N LYS A 967 -70.53 56.26 -24.11
CA LYS A 967 -70.06 55.32 -25.13
C LYS A 967 -68.65 54.77 -24.89
N SER A 968 -67.86 55.40 -24.02
CA SER A 968 -66.48 54.99 -23.71
C SER A 968 -66.31 54.35 -22.33
N LEU A 969 -67.28 54.49 -21.42
CA LEU A 969 -67.23 53.95 -20.06
C LEU A 969 -67.84 52.54 -19.96
N PRO A 970 -67.34 51.67 -19.05
CA PRO A 970 -67.96 50.38 -18.74
C PRO A 970 -69.45 50.52 -18.40
N ARG A 971 -70.24 49.55 -18.85
CA ARG A 971 -71.72 49.58 -18.88
C ARG A 971 -72.39 50.16 -17.62
N GLN A 972 -71.95 49.73 -16.44
CA GLN A 972 -72.54 50.17 -15.17
C GLN A 972 -72.26 51.65 -14.86
N ARG A 973 -71.09 52.18 -15.24
CA ARG A 973 -70.73 53.61 -15.10
C ARG A 973 -71.44 54.47 -16.15
N SER A 974 -71.62 53.97 -17.37
CA SER A 974 -72.38 54.67 -18.42
C SER A 974 -73.89 54.70 -18.15
N GLU A 975 -74.49 53.63 -17.62
CA GLU A 975 -75.89 53.61 -17.17
C GLU A 975 -76.14 54.61 -16.02
N GLN A 976 -75.23 54.69 -15.02
CA GLN A 976 -75.33 55.69 -13.92
C GLN A 976 -75.25 57.15 -14.40
N LEU A 977 -74.37 57.47 -15.35
CA LEU A 977 -74.25 58.82 -15.90
C LEU A 977 -75.50 59.21 -16.70
N ARG A 978 -76.07 58.26 -17.44
CA ARG A 978 -77.25 58.47 -18.28
C ARG A 978 -78.50 58.83 -17.46
N CYS A 979 -78.71 58.21 -16.30
CA CYS A 979 -79.83 58.56 -15.42
C CYS A 979 -79.74 60.01 -14.91
N LYS A 980 -78.56 60.46 -14.45
CA LYS A 980 -78.36 61.82 -13.93
C LYS A 980 -78.63 62.91 -14.97
N LEU A 981 -78.36 62.64 -16.25
CA LEU A 981 -78.71 63.54 -17.34
C LEU A 981 -80.22 63.58 -17.61
N SER A 982 -80.94 62.47 -17.46
CA SER A 982 -82.42 62.48 -17.57
C SER A 982 -83.05 63.38 -16.51
N ASP A 983 -82.71 63.18 -15.23
CA ASP A 983 -83.24 63.92 -14.07
C ASP A 983 -83.03 65.45 -14.14
N LEU A 984 -82.06 65.90 -14.94
CA LEU A 984 -81.75 67.30 -15.20
C LEU A 984 -82.63 67.88 -16.32
N ASN A 985 -82.80 67.14 -17.43
CA ASN A 985 -83.61 67.57 -18.57
C ASN A 985 -85.10 67.64 -18.21
N ASP A 986 -85.62 66.71 -17.41
CA ASP A 986 -87.04 66.69 -17.02
C ASP A 986 -87.44 67.94 -16.21
N LYS A 987 -86.65 68.34 -15.21
CA LYS A 987 -86.91 69.53 -14.39
C LYS A 987 -86.86 70.83 -15.20
N TRP A 988 -85.97 70.90 -16.19
CA TRP A 988 -85.83 72.05 -17.06
C TRP A 988 -87.09 72.31 -17.90
N ARG A 989 -87.73 71.25 -18.41
CA ARG A 989 -89.00 71.34 -19.14
C ARG A 989 -90.13 71.89 -18.27
N ASP A 990 -90.27 71.38 -17.04
CA ASP A 990 -91.44 71.64 -16.20
C ASP A 990 -91.46 73.08 -15.63
N ILE A 991 -90.29 73.72 -15.51
CA ILE A 991 -90.16 75.16 -15.19
C ILE A 991 -90.67 76.06 -16.32
N ASN A 992 -90.29 75.77 -17.57
CA ASN A 992 -90.67 76.59 -18.73
C ASN A 992 -92.20 76.66 -18.89
N LEU A 993 -92.89 75.53 -18.68
CA LEU A 993 -94.36 75.43 -18.77
C LEU A 993 -95.09 76.29 -17.71
N HIS A 994 -94.52 76.42 -16.50
CA HIS A 994 -95.12 77.23 -15.44
C HIS A 994 -95.02 78.75 -15.71
N ALA A 995 -93.93 79.20 -16.34
CA ALA A 995 -93.74 80.62 -16.66
C ALA A 995 -94.76 81.12 -17.71
N GLU A 996 -94.95 80.36 -18.79
CA GLU A 996 -95.89 80.69 -19.86
C GLU A 996 -97.34 80.79 -19.36
N LYS A 997 -97.77 79.84 -18.52
CA LYS A 997 -99.12 79.81 -17.94
C LYS A 997 -99.42 81.07 -17.11
N ARG A 998 -98.44 81.59 -16.37
CA ARG A 998 -98.57 82.77 -15.51
C ARG A 998 -98.73 84.05 -16.32
N GLN A 999 -97.87 84.26 -17.31
CA GLN A 999 -97.87 85.44 -18.18
C GLN A 999 -99.23 85.65 -18.87
N ASN A 1000 -99.83 84.56 -19.34
CA ASN A 1000 -101.16 84.54 -19.97
C ASN A 1000 -102.34 84.90 -19.05
N GLN A 1001 -102.20 84.75 -17.72
CA GLN A 1001 -103.27 85.15 -16.78
C GLN A 1001 -103.27 86.67 -16.56
N VAL A 1002 -102.10 87.27 -16.31
CA VAL A 1002 -101.97 88.72 -16.06
C VAL A 1002 -102.47 89.53 -17.26
N GLY A 1003 -102.09 89.13 -18.48
CA GLY A 1003 -102.48 89.82 -19.72
C GLY A 1003 -103.99 89.86 -20.01
N LYS A 1004 -104.79 88.97 -19.41
CA LYS A 1004 -106.25 89.01 -19.55
C LYS A 1004 -106.89 90.08 -18.66
N ALA A 1005 -106.41 90.22 -17.43
CA ALA A 1005 -106.97 91.18 -16.47
C ALA A 1005 -106.77 92.64 -16.90
N VAL A 1006 -105.59 93.00 -17.42
CA VAL A 1006 -105.27 94.35 -17.96
C VAL A 1006 -106.36 94.85 -18.92
N ASN A 1007 -106.78 94.00 -19.86
CA ASN A 1007 -107.74 94.37 -20.88
C ASN A 1007 -109.14 94.61 -20.31
N GLN A 1008 -109.58 93.80 -19.35
CA GLN A 1008 -110.91 93.92 -18.74
C GLN A 1008 -111.04 95.21 -17.92
N THR A 1009 -110.05 95.51 -17.07
CA THR A 1009 -110.05 96.73 -16.25
C THR A 1009 -110.06 98.00 -17.12
N ARG A 1010 -109.34 97.99 -18.26
CA ARG A 1010 -109.25 99.17 -19.15
C ARG A 1010 -110.58 99.55 -19.80
N GLN A 1011 -111.34 98.58 -20.33
CA GLN A 1011 -112.59 98.85 -21.05
C GLN A 1011 -113.64 99.52 -20.14
N PHE A 1012 -113.76 99.04 -18.90
CA PHE A 1012 -114.72 99.57 -17.92
C PHE A 1012 -114.51 101.06 -17.60
N THR A 1013 -113.26 101.48 -17.41
CA THR A 1013 -112.90 102.89 -17.12
C THR A 1013 -113.05 103.82 -18.35
N GLU A 1014 -113.30 103.27 -19.54
CA GLU A 1014 -113.73 104.04 -20.72
C GLU A 1014 -115.25 104.24 -20.73
N GLU A 1015 -116.02 103.21 -20.40
CA GLU A 1015 -117.49 103.24 -20.47
C GLU A 1015 -118.14 104.11 -19.38
N ILE A 1016 -117.71 104.01 -18.10
CA ILE A 1016 -118.21 104.89 -17.01
C ILE A 1016 -118.03 106.37 -17.36
N ARG A 1017 -116.83 106.72 -17.83
CA ARG A 1017 -116.43 108.09 -18.16
C ARG A 1017 -117.22 108.67 -19.34
N GLY A 1018 -117.60 107.84 -20.32
CA GLY A 1018 -118.48 108.24 -21.41
C GLY A 1018 -119.87 108.65 -20.93
N LEU A 1019 -120.44 107.88 -19.99
CA LEU A 1019 -121.79 108.13 -19.49
C LEU A 1019 -121.85 109.37 -18.56
N PHE A 1020 -120.86 109.55 -17.68
CA PHE A 1020 -120.73 110.77 -16.86
C PHE A 1020 -120.68 112.05 -17.70
N LYS A 1021 -119.96 112.05 -18.84
CA LYS A 1021 -119.89 113.22 -19.70
C LYS A 1021 -121.25 113.55 -20.29
N TRP A 1022 -121.94 112.57 -20.89
CA TRP A 1022 -123.26 112.79 -21.49
C TRP A 1022 -124.27 113.35 -20.49
N MET A 1023 -124.28 112.85 -19.25
CA MET A 1023 -125.13 113.40 -18.18
C MET A 1023 -124.80 114.85 -17.83
N THR A 1024 -123.56 115.30 -18.02
CA THR A 1024 -123.19 116.70 -17.80
C THR A 1024 -123.72 117.57 -18.95
N ASP A 1025 -123.36 117.19 -20.19
CA ASP A 1025 -123.76 117.88 -21.42
C ASP A 1025 -125.30 118.06 -21.50
N ALA A 1026 -126.08 117.03 -21.14
CA ALA A 1026 -127.55 117.07 -21.16
C ALA A 1026 -128.20 117.75 -19.93
N SER A 1027 -127.47 117.97 -18.84
CA SER A 1027 -127.98 118.71 -17.66
C SER A 1027 -127.86 120.22 -17.84
N ASP A 1028 -126.83 120.69 -18.56
CA ASP A 1028 -126.67 122.10 -18.90
C ASP A 1028 -127.69 122.56 -19.97
N PHE A 1029 -127.95 121.74 -21.00
CA PHE A 1029 -128.98 122.01 -22.02
C PHE A 1029 -130.38 122.31 -21.44
N LEU A 1030 -130.71 121.74 -20.27
CA LEU A 1030 -132.00 121.89 -19.61
C LEU A 1030 -132.16 123.19 -18.79
N LYS A 1031 -131.11 124.00 -18.64
CA LYS A 1031 -131.15 125.25 -17.85
C LYS A 1031 -131.59 126.47 -18.66
N ASP A 1032 -131.30 126.48 -19.95
CA ASP A 1032 -131.34 127.69 -20.78
C ASP A 1032 -132.66 127.90 -21.55
N GLN A 1033 -133.73 127.17 -21.19
CA GLN A 1033 -135.01 127.15 -21.90
C GLN A 1033 -136.08 128.04 -21.23
N GLU A 1034 -136.20 129.29 -21.67
CA GLU A 1034 -137.38 130.14 -21.40
C GLU A 1034 -138.37 130.16 -22.60
N PRO A 1035 -139.69 130.34 -22.38
CA PRO A 1035 -140.68 130.38 -23.47
C PRO A 1035 -140.52 131.63 -24.36
N SER A 1036 -140.41 131.44 -25.68
CA SER A 1036 -140.23 132.56 -26.61
C SER A 1036 -141.50 133.40 -26.83
N ALA A 1037 -141.42 134.70 -26.58
CA ALA A 1037 -142.49 135.66 -26.82
C ALA A 1037 -142.28 136.40 -28.16
N GLY A 1038 -142.92 135.91 -29.23
CA GLY A 1038 -142.86 136.57 -30.53
C GLY A 1038 -143.61 135.85 -31.64
N ASP A 1039 -143.45 134.53 -31.73
CA ASP A 1039 -143.96 133.69 -32.82
C ASP A 1039 -144.42 132.32 -32.27
N PRO A 1040 -145.60 131.78 -32.64
CA PRO A 1040 -146.00 130.44 -32.24
C PRO A 1040 -145.10 129.32 -32.81
N GLU A 1041 -144.50 129.48 -34.00
CA GLU A 1041 -143.69 128.42 -34.63
C GLU A 1041 -142.42 128.10 -33.81
N THR A 1042 -141.81 129.09 -33.16
CA THR A 1042 -140.63 128.87 -32.31
C THR A 1042 -140.96 128.18 -30.99
N LEU A 1043 -142.18 128.33 -30.47
CA LEU A 1043 -142.60 127.69 -29.22
C LEU A 1043 -142.90 126.20 -29.41
N GLU A 1044 -143.48 125.80 -30.55
CA GLU A 1044 -143.62 124.39 -30.93
C GLU A 1044 -142.23 123.74 -31.13
N ALA A 1045 -141.29 124.43 -31.79
CA ALA A 1045 -139.92 123.93 -32.00
C ALA A 1045 -139.11 123.73 -30.71
N GLN A 1046 -139.38 124.50 -29.63
CA GLN A 1046 -138.79 124.26 -28.31
C GLN A 1046 -139.34 122.99 -27.65
N LEU A 1047 -140.63 122.68 -27.87
CA LEU A 1047 -141.28 121.50 -27.30
C LEU A 1047 -140.75 120.19 -27.92
N ASP A 1048 -140.62 120.15 -29.26
CA ASP A 1048 -140.04 119.01 -29.98
C ASP A 1048 -138.63 118.65 -29.52
N GLN A 1049 -137.80 119.67 -29.23
CA GLN A 1049 -136.44 119.47 -28.69
C GLN A 1049 -136.47 118.85 -27.28
N SER A 1050 -137.47 119.19 -26.46
CA SER A 1050 -137.65 118.60 -25.13
C SER A 1050 -138.08 117.13 -25.20
N GLU A 1051 -138.93 116.77 -26.17
CA GLU A 1051 -139.30 115.36 -26.41
C GLU A 1051 -138.11 114.52 -26.90
N ALA A 1052 -137.29 115.07 -27.80
CA ALA A 1052 -136.11 114.39 -28.33
C ALA A 1052 -135.13 113.95 -27.22
N LEU A 1053 -134.93 114.78 -26.19
CA LEU A 1053 -134.04 114.46 -25.07
C LEU A 1053 -134.54 113.27 -24.22
N GLN A 1054 -135.85 113.15 -24.00
CA GLN A 1054 -136.43 111.97 -23.33
C GLN A 1054 -136.21 110.68 -24.14
N GLY A 1055 -136.18 110.81 -25.47
CA GLY A 1055 -135.81 109.74 -26.40
C GLY A 1055 -134.35 109.26 -26.27
N ASP A 1056 -133.42 110.10 -25.79
CA ASP A 1056 -132.02 109.71 -25.57
C ASP A 1056 -131.76 109.18 -24.16
N VAL A 1057 -132.41 109.74 -23.14
CA VAL A 1057 -132.48 109.17 -21.78
C VAL A 1057 -132.85 107.68 -21.84
N THR A 1058 -133.96 107.36 -22.52
CA THR A 1058 -134.49 105.98 -22.59
C THR A 1058 -133.61 105.01 -23.40
N LYS A 1059 -132.71 105.50 -24.27
CA LYS A 1059 -131.72 104.66 -24.96
C LYS A 1059 -130.53 104.33 -24.06
N LEU A 1060 -130.05 105.30 -23.29
CA LEU A 1060 -128.80 105.20 -22.54
C LEU A 1060 -128.92 104.47 -21.20
N GLN A 1061 -130.13 104.38 -20.62
CA GLN A 1061 -130.43 103.54 -19.45
C GLN A 1061 -129.78 102.14 -19.54
N ARG A 1062 -129.92 101.46 -20.68
CA ARG A 1062 -129.40 100.09 -20.88
C ARG A 1062 -127.87 99.99 -20.78
N LYS A 1063 -127.14 101.10 -20.98
CA LYS A 1063 -125.68 101.12 -20.79
C LYS A 1063 -125.29 101.25 -19.33
N LEU A 1064 -126.08 101.99 -18.53
CA LEU A 1064 -125.91 102.06 -17.08
C LEU A 1064 -126.10 100.66 -16.46
N ASP A 1065 -127.13 99.94 -16.90
CA ASP A 1065 -127.42 98.57 -16.45
C ASP A 1065 -126.24 97.60 -16.73
N SER A 1066 -125.72 97.61 -17.97
CA SER A 1066 -124.57 96.77 -18.37
C SER A 1066 -123.25 97.14 -17.68
N LEU A 1067 -123.08 98.41 -17.31
CA LEU A 1067 -121.95 98.89 -16.50
C LEU A 1067 -122.05 98.34 -15.06
N ASN A 1068 -123.25 98.36 -14.46
CA ASN A 1068 -123.47 97.88 -13.11
C ASN A 1068 -123.12 96.37 -12.96
N GLU A 1069 -123.43 95.53 -13.96
CA GLU A 1069 -123.00 94.12 -13.99
C GLU A 1069 -121.47 93.96 -14.11
N THR A 1070 -120.84 94.72 -15.01
CA THR A 1070 -119.39 94.60 -15.28
C THR A 1070 -118.55 95.06 -14.08
N GLY A 1071 -118.98 96.13 -13.41
CA GLY A 1071 -118.33 96.64 -12.21
C GLY A 1071 -118.40 95.66 -11.04
N THR A 1072 -119.58 95.08 -10.79
CA THR A 1072 -119.77 94.10 -9.70
C THR A 1072 -118.98 92.80 -9.93
N TYR A 1073 -118.79 92.35 -11.17
CA TYR A 1073 -117.88 91.23 -11.46
C TYR A 1073 -116.44 91.53 -11.03
N MET A 1074 -115.87 92.67 -11.43
CA MET A 1074 -114.47 93.00 -11.12
C MET A 1074 -114.25 93.23 -9.63
N ILE A 1075 -115.20 93.85 -8.92
CA ILE A 1075 -115.20 93.97 -7.46
C ILE A 1075 -115.01 92.60 -6.77
N SER A 1076 -115.55 91.52 -7.33
CA SER A 1076 -115.40 90.15 -6.79
C SER A 1076 -114.04 89.47 -7.02
N LYS A 1077 -113.14 90.08 -7.83
CA LYS A 1077 -111.81 89.56 -8.18
C LYS A 1077 -110.67 90.56 -8.00
N ALA A 1078 -111.00 91.80 -7.63
CA ALA A 1078 -110.06 92.85 -7.35
C ALA A 1078 -109.37 92.68 -5.98
N ALA A 1079 -108.17 93.24 -5.85
CA ALA A 1079 -107.56 93.53 -4.56
C ALA A 1079 -108.46 94.51 -3.78
N PRO A 1080 -108.59 94.41 -2.44
CA PRO A 1080 -109.61 95.13 -1.67
C PRO A 1080 -109.67 96.64 -1.93
N ALA A 1081 -108.51 97.32 -1.92
CA ALA A 1081 -108.45 98.76 -2.15
C ALA A 1081 -108.89 99.22 -3.55
N PHE A 1082 -108.86 98.32 -4.55
CA PHE A 1082 -109.38 98.61 -5.89
C PHE A 1082 -110.87 98.28 -6.00
N ALA A 1083 -111.34 97.24 -5.30
CA ALA A 1083 -112.76 96.89 -5.19
C ALA A 1083 -113.59 98.05 -4.60
N ASP A 1084 -113.13 98.65 -3.49
CA ASP A 1084 -113.81 99.79 -2.86
C ASP A 1084 -113.89 101.03 -3.79
N LYS A 1085 -112.84 101.28 -4.58
CA LYS A 1085 -112.82 102.40 -5.55
C LYS A 1085 -113.84 102.22 -6.67
N LEU A 1086 -113.87 101.02 -7.28
CA LEU A 1086 -114.83 100.69 -8.34
C LEU A 1086 -116.29 100.85 -7.88
N LYS A 1087 -116.58 100.52 -6.61
CA LYS A 1087 -117.92 100.68 -6.05
C LYS A 1087 -118.35 102.15 -5.95
N ASN A 1088 -117.49 103.02 -5.41
CA ASN A 1088 -117.82 104.44 -5.24
C ASN A 1088 -118.06 105.15 -6.59
N GLU A 1089 -117.29 104.81 -7.62
CA GLU A 1089 -117.50 105.34 -8.99
C GLU A 1089 -118.83 104.89 -9.60
N LEU A 1090 -119.32 103.71 -9.21
CA LEU A 1090 -120.61 103.15 -9.63
C LEU A 1090 -121.79 103.85 -8.92
N ASP A 1091 -121.70 104.03 -7.61
CA ASP A 1091 -122.75 104.65 -6.80
C ASP A 1091 -122.98 106.13 -7.21
N GLU A 1092 -121.92 106.89 -7.51
CA GLU A 1092 -122.05 108.27 -8.01
C GLU A 1092 -122.68 108.33 -9.43
N LEU A 1093 -122.34 107.37 -10.30
CA LEU A 1093 -122.84 107.35 -11.68
C LEU A 1093 -124.36 107.19 -11.73
N ASN A 1094 -124.91 106.26 -10.94
CA ASN A 1094 -126.35 106.07 -10.83
C ASN A 1094 -127.03 107.30 -10.18
N GLY A 1095 -126.42 107.90 -9.15
CA GLY A 1095 -126.98 109.06 -8.45
C GLY A 1095 -127.14 110.32 -9.31
N ARG A 1096 -126.22 110.58 -10.26
CA ARG A 1096 -126.37 111.72 -11.19
C ARG A 1096 -127.45 111.50 -12.26
N TRP A 1097 -127.70 110.24 -12.64
CA TRP A 1097 -128.66 109.86 -13.66
C TRP A 1097 -130.10 110.26 -13.27
N ASP A 1098 -130.50 109.91 -12.05
CA ASP A 1098 -131.87 110.13 -11.53
C ASP A 1098 -132.25 111.60 -11.31
N GLU A 1099 -131.29 112.53 -11.26
CA GLU A 1099 -131.57 113.96 -11.18
C GLU A 1099 -131.89 114.54 -12.56
N LEU A 1100 -131.10 114.19 -13.58
CA LEU A 1100 -131.24 114.70 -14.94
C LEU A 1100 -132.62 114.39 -15.53
N VAL A 1101 -133.08 113.14 -15.38
CA VAL A 1101 -134.40 112.71 -15.86
C VAL A 1101 -135.53 113.53 -15.22
N ARG A 1102 -135.36 113.92 -13.96
CA ARG A 1102 -136.35 114.68 -13.18
C ARG A 1102 -136.42 116.16 -13.58
N VAL A 1103 -135.30 116.75 -14.00
CA VAL A 1103 -135.26 118.12 -14.55
C VAL A 1103 -135.88 118.14 -15.95
N ALA A 1104 -135.57 117.15 -16.79
CA ALA A 1104 -136.02 117.10 -18.19
C ALA A 1104 -137.55 117.19 -18.35
N MET A 1105 -138.30 116.52 -17.47
CA MET A 1105 -139.77 116.52 -17.50
C MET A 1105 -140.36 117.92 -17.23
N ARG A 1106 -139.77 118.68 -16.30
CA ARG A 1106 -140.32 119.98 -15.86
C ARG A 1106 -140.26 121.06 -16.94
N VAL A 1107 -139.23 121.04 -17.78
CA VAL A 1107 -139.05 122.02 -18.86
C VAL A 1107 -140.13 121.85 -19.93
N LYS A 1108 -140.45 120.60 -20.28
CA LYS A 1108 -141.52 120.25 -21.23
C LYS A 1108 -142.87 120.86 -20.84
N ASP A 1109 -143.30 120.66 -19.59
CA ASP A 1109 -144.62 121.09 -19.11
C ASP A 1109 -144.82 122.62 -19.21
N ASN A 1110 -143.77 123.42 -18.97
CA ASN A 1110 -143.81 124.88 -19.06
C ASN A 1110 -143.96 125.41 -20.50
N LEU A 1111 -143.37 124.74 -21.48
CA LEU A 1111 -143.43 125.15 -22.88
C LEU A 1111 -144.86 124.97 -23.43
N VAL A 1112 -145.50 123.82 -23.14
CA VAL A 1112 -146.89 123.54 -23.53
C VAL A 1112 -147.85 124.64 -23.06
N ALA A 1113 -147.75 125.04 -21.78
CA ALA A 1113 -148.64 126.02 -21.15
C ALA A 1113 -148.45 127.49 -21.63
N SER A 1114 -147.51 127.71 -22.55
CA SER A 1114 -147.18 129.03 -23.10
C SER A 1114 -147.81 129.25 -24.49
N LEU A 1115 -147.82 128.20 -25.33
CA LEU A 1115 -148.35 128.24 -26.70
C LEU A 1115 -149.85 128.59 -26.77
N GLU A 1116 -150.68 127.98 -25.91
CA GLU A 1116 -152.14 128.14 -25.89
C GLU A 1116 -152.61 129.61 -25.77
N LYS A 1117 -151.82 130.45 -25.09
CA LYS A 1117 -152.15 131.86 -24.86
C LYS A 1117 -152.00 132.70 -26.13
N TYR A 1118 -150.98 132.42 -26.94
CA TYR A 1118 -150.63 133.23 -28.10
C TYR A 1118 -151.69 133.11 -29.21
N GLN A 1119 -152.13 131.89 -29.51
CA GLN A 1119 -153.09 131.59 -30.58
C GLN A 1119 -154.38 132.41 -30.49
N LYS A 1120 -154.82 132.73 -29.26
CA LYS A 1120 -156.06 133.44 -28.97
C LYS A 1120 -156.05 134.92 -29.41
N LEU A 1121 -154.90 135.59 -29.36
CA LEU A 1121 -154.78 137.03 -29.65
C LEU A 1121 -154.75 137.34 -31.16
N SER A 1122 -154.26 136.41 -31.98
CA SER A 1122 -154.22 136.55 -33.45
C SER A 1122 -155.61 136.63 -34.11
N HIS A 1123 -156.66 136.20 -33.40
CA HIS A 1123 -158.04 136.18 -33.88
C HIS A 1123 -158.65 137.59 -33.90
N ASP A 1124 -158.75 138.24 -32.73
CA ASP A 1124 -159.37 139.56 -32.53
C ASP A 1124 -158.78 140.65 -33.45
N MET A 1125 -157.49 140.56 -33.76
CA MET A 1125 -156.76 141.61 -34.50
C MET A 1125 -157.13 141.70 -36.00
N LYS A 1126 -157.63 140.60 -36.59
CA LYS A 1126 -158.02 140.55 -38.01
C LYS A 1126 -159.38 141.20 -38.28
N GLU A 1127 -160.29 141.20 -37.30
CA GLU A 1127 -161.68 141.68 -37.48
C GLU A 1127 -161.74 143.21 -37.67
N ILE A 1128 -160.92 143.97 -36.93
CA ILE A 1128 -160.89 145.44 -37.00
C ILE A 1128 -160.38 145.96 -38.36
N SER A 1129 -159.31 145.35 -38.89
CA SER A 1129 -158.64 145.85 -40.10
C SER A 1129 -159.55 145.80 -41.34
N HIS A 1130 -160.42 144.79 -41.41
CA HIS A 1130 -161.37 144.62 -42.50
C HIS A 1130 -162.41 145.76 -42.56
N TRP A 1131 -162.80 146.32 -41.42
CA TRP A 1131 -163.82 147.39 -41.37
C TRP A 1131 -163.29 148.76 -41.81
N ILE A 1132 -162.04 149.11 -41.46
CA ILE A 1132 -161.48 150.44 -41.77
C ILE A 1132 -161.45 150.68 -43.29
N MET A 1133 -160.98 149.69 -44.06
CA MET A 1133 -160.99 149.68 -45.53
C MET A 1133 -162.36 149.97 -46.16
N GLN A 1134 -163.45 149.69 -45.46
CA GLN A 1134 -164.81 149.85 -45.98
C GLN A 1134 -165.37 151.28 -45.75
N VAL A 1135 -164.83 152.02 -44.78
CA VAL A 1135 -165.22 153.42 -44.51
C VAL A 1135 -164.54 154.38 -45.47
N GLU A 1136 -163.22 154.22 -45.70
CA GLU A 1136 -162.43 155.09 -46.59
C GLU A 1136 -163.00 155.14 -48.01
N ARG A 1137 -163.50 154.00 -48.50
CA ARG A 1137 -164.08 153.84 -49.83
C ARG A 1137 -165.35 154.68 -50.06
N SER A 1138 -166.04 155.08 -49.01
CA SER A 1138 -167.27 155.89 -49.09
C SER A 1138 -167.02 157.40 -49.22
N ILE A 1139 -165.76 157.84 -49.15
CA ILE A 1139 -165.40 159.28 -49.08
C ILE A 1139 -164.96 159.81 -50.46
N ALA A 1140 -164.73 158.94 -51.46
CA ALA A 1140 -163.99 159.27 -52.68
C ALA A 1140 -164.83 159.77 -53.89
N ASP A 1141 -166.16 159.62 -53.89
CA ASP A 1141 -167.00 159.73 -55.10
C ASP A 1141 -167.56 161.16 -55.40
N ASP A 1142 -167.06 162.22 -54.75
CA ASP A 1142 -167.87 163.45 -54.51
C ASP A 1142 -167.54 164.72 -55.36
N GLU A 1143 -166.65 164.70 -56.36
CA GLU A 1143 -166.19 165.91 -57.10
C GLU A 1143 -166.73 166.12 -58.53
N GLY A 1144 -167.04 167.38 -58.87
CA GLY A 1144 -167.39 167.90 -60.22
C GLY A 1144 -168.80 168.52 -60.31
N ASP A 1145 -169.05 169.68 -60.93
CA ASP A 1145 -168.17 170.71 -61.53
C ASP A 1145 -168.80 172.12 -61.38
N ILE A 1146 -168.06 173.19 -61.68
CA ILE A 1146 -168.40 174.58 -61.39
C ILE A 1146 -169.00 175.30 -62.61
N THR A 1147 -170.30 175.65 -62.60
CA THR A 1147 -170.83 176.93 -63.14
C THR A 1147 -172.33 177.14 -62.88
N SER A 1148 -172.78 178.40 -62.94
CA SER A 1148 -174.18 178.87 -62.97
C SER A 1148 -175.14 178.47 -61.83
N GLY A 1149 -175.18 179.30 -60.78
CA GLY A 1149 -176.48 179.85 -60.32
C GLY A 1149 -177.37 179.10 -59.32
N GLY A 1150 -176.83 178.50 -58.25
CA GLY A 1150 -177.62 178.16 -57.03
C GLY A 1150 -177.41 176.74 -56.50
N ILE A 1151 -177.45 176.56 -55.17
CA ILE A 1151 -177.04 175.32 -54.47
C ILE A 1151 -178.03 175.01 -53.33
N THR A 1152 -178.40 173.73 -53.13
CA THR A 1152 -179.28 173.30 -52.02
C THR A 1152 -178.91 171.97 -51.35
N LYS A 1153 -178.46 172.06 -50.08
CA LYS A 1153 -178.69 171.16 -48.94
C LYS A 1153 -178.21 169.68 -48.95
N GLU A 1154 -178.40 168.89 -49.99
CA GLU A 1154 -178.41 167.40 -49.86
C GLU A 1154 -177.13 166.77 -49.27
N LYS A 1155 -175.93 167.19 -49.71
CA LYS A 1155 -174.64 166.66 -49.21
C LYS A 1155 -174.40 166.87 -47.70
N MET A 1156 -175.13 167.78 -47.05
CA MET A 1156 -174.93 168.16 -45.64
C MET A 1156 -175.30 167.06 -44.64
N ASP A 1157 -176.22 166.16 -45.01
CA ASP A 1157 -176.77 165.17 -44.08
C ASP A 1157 -176.05 163.80 -44.18
N HIS A 1158 -175.46 163.43 -45.32
CA HIS A 1158 -174.70 162.17 -45.49
C HIS A 1158 -173.48 162.08 -44.55
N TYR A 1159 -172.68 163.15 -44.44
CA TYR A 1159 -171.49 163.16 -43.58
C TYR A 1159 -171.80 163.03 -42.07
N LYS A 1160 -173.05 163.28 -41.64
CA LYS A 1160 -173.46 163.09 -40.23
C LYS A 1160 -173.65 161.62 -39.87
N GLU A 1161 -174.16 160.79 -40.78
CA GLU A 1161 -174.30 159.35 -40.53
C GLU A 1161 -172.93 158.68 -40.38
N LEU A 1162 -171.98 159.03 -41.25
CA LEU A 1162 -170.61 158.51 -41.20
C LEU A 1162 -169.93 158.82 -39.85
N GLN A 1163 -170.13 160.02 -39.31
CA GLN A 1163 -169.62 160.44 -38.00
C GLN A 1163 -170.25 159.65 -36.83
N GLN A 1164 -171.50 159.22 -36.96
CA GLN A 1164 -172.20 158.46 -35.92
C GLN A 1164 -171.73 156.99 -35.85
N ASP A 1165 -171.34 156.38 -36.97
CA ASP A 1165 -170.95 154.96 -37.01
C ASP A 1165 -169.51 154.69 -36.55
N ILE A 1166 -168.58 155.60 -36.86
CA ILE A 1166 -167.20 155.58 -36.32
C ILE A 1166 -167.23 155.54 -34.79
N SER A 1167 -168.13 156.32 -34.19
CA SER A 1167 -168.30 156.43 -32.73
C SER A 1167 -168.69 155.11 -32.04
N LYS A 1168 -169.23 154.12 -32.76
CA LYS A 1168 -169.68 152.83 -32.20
C LYS A 1168 -168.54 151.82 -31.99
N ARG A 1169 -167.42 151.92 -32.72
CA ARG A 1169 -166.38 150.87 -32.78
C ARG A 1169 -165.20 151.05 -31.82
N ALA A 1170 -165.11 152.19 -31.13
CA ALA A 1170 -164.06 152.47 -30.14
C ALA A 1170 -163.80 151.35 -29.09
N PRO A 1171 -164.81 150.63 -28.55
CA PRO A 1171 -164.60 149.63 -27.49
C PRO A 1171 -163.74 148.40 -27.89
N VAL A 1172 -163.63 148.09 -29.19
CA VAL A 1172 -162.85 146.93 -29.67
C VAL A 1172 -161.38 147.33 -29.86
N VAL A 1173 -161.12 148.53 -30.37
CA VAL A 1173 -159.76 149.09 -30.54
C VAL A 1173 -159.04 149.22 -29.20
N VAL A 1174 -159.76 149.64 -28.15
CA VAL A 1174 -159.21 149.66 -26.78
C VAL A 1174 -158.74 148.28 -26.35
N ARG A 1175 -159.52 147.22 -26.62
CA ARG A 1175 -159.23 145.86 -26.15
C ARG A 1175 -157.92 145.29 -26.71
N ILE A 1176 -157.68 145.52 -28.01
CA ILE A 1176 -156.41 145.18 -28.67
C ILE A 1176 -155.26 145.94 -27.99
N ASN A 1177 -155.40 147.26 -27.84
CA ASN A 1177 -154.37 148.10 -27.21
C ASN A 1177 -154.14 147.83 -25.71
N THR A 1178 -155.07 147.16 -25.02
CA THR A 1178 -154.94 146.79 -23.60
C THR A 1178 -154.48 145.36 -23.35
N THR A 1179 -154.20 144.56 -24.39
CA THR A 1179 -153.73 143.16 -24.20
C THR A 1179 -152.20 143.12 -24.26
N PRO A 1180 -151.49 142.96 -23.12
CA PRO A 1180 -150.04 142.97 -23.12
C PRO A 1180 -149.49 141.62 -23.59
N ILE A 1181 -148.93 141.59 -24.80
CA ILE A 1181 -147.83 140.66 -25.08
C ILE A 1181 -146.61 141.20 -24.31
N LYS A 1182 -146.01 140.34 -23.51
CA LYS A 1182 -144.63 140.47 -23.03
C LYS A 1182 -143.84 139.34 -23.66
#